data_AF-A0A151IC05-F1
#
_entry.id   AF-A0A151IC05-F1
#
_cell.length_a   1.000
_cell.length_b   1.000
_cell.length_c   1.000
_cell.angle_alpha   90.00
_cell.angle_beta   90.00
_cell.angle_gamma   90.00
#
_symmetry.space_group_name_H-M   'P 1'
#
loop_
_entity.id
_entity.type
_entity.pdbx_description
1 polymer ?
#
loop_
_entity_poly.entity_id
_entity_poly.type
_entity_poly.pdbx_seq_one_letter_code
_entity_poly.pdbx_strand_id
1 'polypeptide(L)'
;MKNALNDVPVSLQFVLSEIIMKDKRGSEEIWQKKCISIAHAIIAAVRPRSFLSTLQIGVGTYLYKKFASKNLINILSAIGLSASYSEVTRFERACINRPQSKVLEGSFSQFVFDNADFNTNTIDGRGTFHAMGGIHCVTPKTGIEAEKATSRTFEATSAAEIVKFGKIDLLSYTKHKSAGLLTIKVANIVALRQLSLDIVPTIPDLVWLYGKWILSPIIPGWNGFMEQATANNEYHISKIIYLSFINAPPSDYDTIFTSLMEAKKICAQCYQETCIVTFDQPLYWKARDIVEAMKDDFEHMIVRLGGFHLLMSFLGAIGHIMSGSGIEEVLTLIYAGNCVQKILSGHAYSRAIRAHFLMHLTLTKVLFDSTELTEEECNIMDYYVESIDQSEVLDAGQQQLIQNVQRKLSEKLRQTEESSPTAKLWVQYHRMVTLVKHFVEAERSGNWTLHLDTIQQMLPYFHASGHFLYAKSAHLYLQDMRCLEQKMPSDEYQKFVNGFFTIRRTNKFWSGIMSDQTIEQCYMQGIKTAGGLTGRSFTDSTTVAWTLGSLRLQYVCEEVESFAGVACATTEQHIDMRSTRVIRDNSDVEKLYVWFSEHNPFPEGKELISLGTGIIGNNSINCHKALEVGSELLKKIVGNNFESLSFKRKEKVLPLSAINSSIKIDSSAVPINPLLLFQRISILKNSEEDMKKYLEYELSPFPLSLFTENGMRKGTKSSLYTSFKTIQEQVFGESHLRVIDGGFLLHKVHWGRLVAFGEICNKYVAYISQHFGKQVMIVFDGYPENENTTSTKKSERMRRSRKFQVPECVFDANTVPTCSSDKFFANEKNKVRFIAMLMEYLRQVGISVQQAFEDADVTIVTTAIAQSSIFNTVEIVGEDIDLLVLLLGLAPQSRNIFFRKPAKGKVPPSLYSPSALGCSESVANNILFVHAFSGCDTTSSFFNIGKSKFLSVINKSAELQGVLHLFKQRTVDKGVLTSAGERFTIALYNGSKEEQSIDSLRYKQFSKSAMKNKFNLSTLPPTIHAIRQHTFRTYHQVQQWLGFYHDPEEWGWRRSQYGLEPVPNTCDPAPPELLKLISCKCKSKCGNACGCRKAGLKCSAICLHCGGQDCENIKHLDVLHEDDDDCHVDKYNDNEDQCDDVHAPAEMLSLGVRLQIYKCMESYYNESQNYT
;
A
#
# COMPACT_ATOMS: atom_id res chain seq x y z
N MET A 1 22.18 -0.05 40.33
CA MET A 1 22.84 0.96 39.49
C MET A 1 22.98 2.31 40.21
N LYS A 2 21.90 2.90 40.75
CA LYS A 2 21.95 4.20 41.47
C LYS A 2 22.95 4.29 42.63
N ASN A 3 23.29 3.17 43.28
CA ASN A 3 24.27 3.11 44.37
C ASN A 3 25.63 2.53 43.95
N ALA A 4 25.90 2.34 42.66
CA ALA A 4 27.14 1.68 42.20
C ALA A 4 28.40 2.41 42.68
N LEU A 5 28.36 3.74 42.79
CA LEU A 5 29.48 4.50 43.37
C LEU A 5 29.75 4.14 44.85
N ASN A 6 28.71 3.83 45.62
CA ASN A 6 28.83 3.46 47.04
C ASN A 6 29.50 2.09 47.23
N ASP A 7 29.50 1.25 46.20
CA ASP A 7 30.19 -0.04 46.20
C ASP A 7 31.71 0.09 46.02
N VAL A 8 32.21 1.30 45.67
CA VAL A 8 33.63 1.58 45.39
C VAL A 8 34.30 2.28 46.57
N PRO A 9 35.42 1.77 47.12
CA PRO A 9 36.17 2.44 48.19
C PRO A 9 36.67 3.82 47.77
N VAL A 10 36.55 4.82 48.67
CA VAL A 10 36.95 6.22 48.41
C VAL A 10 38.41 6.33 47.93
N SER A 11 39.31 5.51 48.46
CA SER A 11 40.71 5.46 48.02
C SER A 11 40.88 5.05 46.56
N LEU A 12 40.10 4.08 46.09
CA LEU A 12 40.12 3.64 44.69
C LEU A 12 39.45 4.68 43.77
N GLN A 13 38.40 5.36 44.26
CA GLN A 13 37.79 6.48 43.52
C GLN A 13 38.82 7.60 43.29
N PHE A 14 39.55 7.99 44.34
CA PHE A 14 40.59 9.02 44.26
C PHE A 14 41.72 8.64 43.30
N VAL A 15 42.23 7.40 43.39
CA VAL A 15 43.29 6.93 42.48
C VAL A 15 42.82 6.94 41.03
N LEU A 16 41.60 6.46 40.74
CA LEU A 16 41.07 6.44 39.38
C LEU A 16 40.74 7.85 38.87
N SER A 17 40.29 8.77 39.72
CA SER A 17 40.06 10.16 39.31
C SER A 17 41.37 10.85 38.92
N GLU A 18 42.44 10.70 39.71
CA GLU A 18 43.74 11.28 39.41
C GLU A 18 44.37 10.71 38.13
N ILE A 19 44.18 9.41 37.87
CA ILE A 19 44.75 8.74 36.69
C ILE A 19 43.93 9.01 35.43
N ILE A 20 42.60 8.90 35.51
CA ILE A 20 41.73 8.85 34.32
C ILE A 20 41.17 10.22 33.97
N MET A 21 40.85 11.06 34.96
CA MET A 21 40.10 12.30 34.72
C MET A 21 41.01 13.50 34.41
N LYS A 22 42.31 13.40 34.71
CA LYS A 22 43.29 14.45 34.40
C LYS A 22 43.39 14.69 32.89
N ASP A 23 43.29 15.96 32.48
CA ASP A 23 43.41 16.44 31.10
C ASP A 23 42.40 15.85 30.08
N LYS A 24 41.25 15.32 30.52
CA LYS A 24 40.23 14.77 29.61
C LYS A 24 39.25 15.84 29.12
N ARG A 25 38.92 15.77 27.82
CA ARG A 25 37.86 16.57 27.18
C ARG A 25 36.52 15.81 27.22
N GLY A 26 35.41 16.51 27.45
CA GLY A 26 34.04 15.95 27.45
C GLY A 26 33.31 16.08 28.78
N SER A 27 32.11 15.50 28.87
CA SER A 27 31.29 15.54 30.10
C SER A 27 31.97 14.79 31.25
N GLU A 28 32.16 15.48 32.38
CA GLU A 28 32.73 14.93 33.61
C GLU A 28 31.95 13.70 34.09
N GLU A 29 30.62 13.73 33.98
CA GLU A 29 29.72 12.63 34.37
C GLU A 29 30.02 11.33 33.60
N ILE A 30 30.32 11.43 32.30
CA ILE A 30 30.67 10.27 31.47
C ILE A 30 31.99 9.65 31.94
N TRP A 31 32.97 10.47 32.28
CA TRP A 31 34.26 10.00 32.78
C TRP A 31 34.15 9.40 34.18
N GLN A 32 33.32 9.98 35.06
CA GLN A 32 33.01 9.39 36.36
C GLN A 32 32.38 7.99 36.21
N LYS A 33 31.39 7.82 35.32
CA LYS A 33 30.77 6.51 35.04
C LYS A 33 31.79 5.46 34.55
N LYS A 34 32.76 5.86 33.74
CA LYS A 34 33.88 5.00 33.32
C LYS A 34 34.78 4.59 34.49
N CYS A 35 35.15 5.54 35.35
CA CYS A 35 35.92 5.27 36.56
C CYS A 35 35.21 4.26 37.47
N ILE A 36 33.91 4.44 37.70
CA ILE A 36 33.09 3.50 38.49
C ILE A 36 33.10 2.11 37.84
N SER A 37 32.91 2.02 36.52
CA SER A 37 32.90 0.73 35.79
C SER A 37 34.24 0.00 35.91
N ILE A 38 35.36 0.72 35.77
CA ILE A 38 36.71 0.18 35.93
C ILE A 38 36.94 -0.26 37.38
N ALA A 39 36.52 0.55 38.35
CA ALA A 39 36.65 0.21 39.77
C ALA A 39 35.92 -1.10 40.10
N HIS A 40 34.70 -1.27 39.61
CA HIS A 40 33.95 -2.52 39.76
C HIS A 40 34.67 -3.73 39.15
N ALA A 41 35.30 -3.56 37.98
CA ALA A 41 36.08 -4.62 37.35
C ALA A 41 37.32 -4.98 38.18
N ILE A 42 38.05 -3.98 38.68
CA ILE A 42 39.23 -4.16 39.55
C ILE A 42 38.84 -4.90 40.83
N ILE A 43 37.79 -4.44 41.54
CA ILE A 43 37.36 -5.07 42.80
C ILE A 43 36.89 -6.50 42.54
N ALA A 44 36.14 -6.75 41.44
CA ALA A 44 35.70 -8.09 41.10
C ALA A 44 36.86 -9.03 40.75
N ALA A 45 37.92 -8.54 40.09
CA ALA A 45 39.11 -9.32 39.77
C ALA A 45 39.95 -9.64 41.02
N VAL A 46 40.08 -8.68 41.95
CA VAL A 46 40.89 -8.83 43.17
C VAL A 46 40.13 -9.60 44.26
N ARG A 47 38.80 -9.48 44.31
CA ARG A 47 37.93 -10.06 45.35
C ARG A 47 36.76 -10.88 44.77
N PRO A 48 37.00 -11.86 43.90
CA PRO A 48 35.94 -12.58 43.17
C PRO A 48 35.00 -13.39 44.08
N ARG A 49 35.40 -13.70 45.31
CA ARG A 49 34.58 -14.46 46.27
C ARG A 49 33.81 -13.58 47.26
N SER A 50 34.25 -12.35 47.51
CA SER A 50 33.70 -11.46 48.54
C SER A 50 33.05 -10.19 48.00
N PHE A 51 33.20 -9.90 46.71
CA PHE A 51 32.54 -8.78 46.05
C PHE A 51 31.68 -9.27 44.88
N LEU A 52 30.42 -8.84 44.88
CA LEU A 52 29.48 -9.13 43.79
C LEU A 52 29.14 -7.81 43.10
N SER A 53 29.76 -7.58 41.94
CA SER A 53 29.60 -6.33 41.21
C SER A 53 28.19 -6.17 40.65
N THR A 54 27.47 -5.17 41.15
CA THR A 54 26.12 -4.81 40.68
C THR A 54 26.10 -4.43 39.20
N LEU A 55 27.16 -3.75 38.72
CA LEU A 55 27.35 -3.42 37.30
C LEU A 55 27.54 -4.67 36.42
N GLN A 56 28.40 -5.60 36.83
CA GLN A 56 28.66 -6.83 36.05
C GLN A 56 27.44 -7.76 36.02
N ILE A 57 26.67 -7.86 37.12
CA ILE A 57 25.37 -8.55 37.11
C ILE A 57 24.40 -7.86 36.17
N GLY A 58 24.34 -6.52 36.19
CA GLY A 58 23.50 -5.75 35.29
C GLY A 58 23.83 -6.03 33.82
N VAL A 59 25.10 -5.94 33.44
CA VAL A 59 25.58 -6.23 32.07
C VAL A 59 25.29 -7.68 31.69
N GLY A 60 25.58 -8.65 32.58
CA GLY A 60 25.29 -10.06 32.33
C GLY A 60 23.80 -10.34 32.13
N THR A 61 22.95 -9.69 32.94
CA THR A 61 21.48 -9.75 32.83
C THR A 61 20.99 -9.14 31.52
N TYR A 62 21.55 -8.00 31.13
CA TYR A 62 21.24 -7.33 29.86
C TYR A 62 21.52 -8.26 28.67
N LEU A 63 22.72 -8.84 28.64
CA LEU A 63 23.13 -9.77 27.59
C LEU A 63 22.29 -11.05 27.58
N TYR A 64 21.96 -11.57 28.75
CA TYR A 64 21.11 -12.74 28.89
C TYR A 64 19.71 -12.50 28.35
N LYS A 65 19.10 -11.35 28.68
CA LYS A 65 17.78 -10.98 28.19
C LYS A 65 17.76 -10.71 26.69
N LYS A 66 18.82 -10.09 26.14
CA LYS A 66 18.86 -9.69 24.73
C LYS A 66 19.23 -10.82 23.79
N PHE A 67 20.12 -11.72 24.22
CA PHE A 67 20.74 -12.72 23.34
C PHE A 67 20.55 -14.17 23.79
N ALA A 68 20.12 -14.43 25.03
CA ALA A 68 20.06 -15.77 25.65
C ALA A 68 21.33 -16.64 25.48
N SER A 69 22.49 -16.01 25.23
CA SER A 69 23.72 -16.73 24.88
C SER A 69 24.62 -16.95 26.10
N LYS A 70 24.67 -18.21 26.57
CA LYS A 70 25.59 -18.65 27.62
C LYS A 70 27.06 -18.41 27.24
N ASN A 71 27.42 -18.68 25.98
CA ASN A 71 28.79 -18.52 25.50
C ASN A 71 29.23 -17.05 25.54
N LEU A 72 28.39 -16.13 25.07
CA LEU A 72 28.68 -14.69 25.09
C LEU A 72 28.94 -14.19 26.51
N ILE A 73 28.05 -14.54 27.45
CA ILE A 73 28.15 -14.13 28.86
C ILE A 73 29.41 -14.70 29.50
N ASN A 74 29.73 -15.98 29.25
CA ASN A 74 30.92 -16.61 29.79
C ASN A 74 32.22 -16.00 29.24
N ILE A 75 32.27 -15.66 27.95
CA ILE A 75 33.42 -14.97 27.34
C ILE A 75 33.64 -13.62 28.04
N LEU A 76 32.58 -12.81 28.15
CA LEU A 76 32.68 -11.49 28.79
C LEU A 76 32.96 -11.58 30.29
N SER A 77 32.50 -12.64 30.94
CA SER A 77 32.82 -12.91 32.34
C SER A 77 34.28 -13.30 32.53
N ALA A 78 34.86 -14.11 31.63
CA ALA A 78 36.26 -14.52 31.69
C ALA A 78 37.24 -13.34 31.59
N ILE A 79 36.86 -12.27 30.89
CA ILE A 79 37.64 -11.02 30.80
C ILE A 79 37.20 -9.94 31.79
N GLY A 80 36.36 -10.27 32.77
CA GLY A 80 35.98 -9.36 33.86
C GLY A 80 34.97 -8.25 33.49
N LEU A 81 34.27 -8.37 32.36
CA LEU A 81 33.29 -7.36 31.89
C LEU A 81 31.83 -7.71 32.23
N SER A 82 31.56 -8.94 32.68
CA SER A 82 30.22 -9.42 33.01
C SER A 82 30.25 -10.39 34.19
N ALA A 83 29.13 -10.54 34.88
CA ALA A 83 28.93 -11.68 35.77
C ALA A 83 28.85 -12.97 34.94
N SER A 84 29.16 -14.10 35.58
CA SER A 84 29.08 -15.41 34.94
C SER A 84 27.62 -15.78 34.65
N TYR A 85 27.40 -16.67 33.67
CA TYR A 85 26.06 -17.14 33.35
C TYR A 85 25.34 -17.77 34.56
N SER A 86 26.08 -18.44 35.44
CA SER A 86 25.53 -19.02 36.67
C SER A 86 25.06 -17.95 37.67
N GLU A 87 25.77 -16.84 37.81
CA GLU A 87 25.32 -15.74 38.67
C GLU A 87 24.12 -15.00 38.07
N VAL A 88 24.09 -14.81 36.73
CA VAL A 88 22.95 -14.15 36.05
C VAL A 88 21.67 -14.99 36.19
N THR A 89 21.74 -16.29 35.95
CA THR A 89 20.60 -17.19 36.13
C THR A 89 20.18 -17.33 37.60
N ARG A 90 21.12 -17.27 38.54
CA ARG A 90 20.79 -17.19 39.98
C ARG A 90 20.05 -15.89 40.30
N PHE A 91 20.50 -14.77 39.73
CA PHE A 91 19.84 -13.47 39.90
C PHE A 91 18.43 -13.45 39.31
N GLU A 92 18.21 -14.04 38.12
CA GLU A 92 16.86 -14.24 37.55
C GLU A 92 15.96 -15.04 38.48
N ARG A 93 16.44 -16.15 39.06
CA ARG A 93 15.68 -16.97 40.01
C ARG A 93 15.35 -16.23 41.31
N ALA A 94 16.32 -15.50 41.86
CA ALA A 94 16.10 -14.63 43.01
C ALA A 94 15.05 -13.54 42.69
N CYS A 95 15.02 -13.06 41.44
CA CYS A 95 13.97 -12.17 40.97
C CYS A 95 12.62 -12.90 40.87
N ILE A 96 12.52 -14.14 40.40
CA ILE A 96 11.23 -14.87 40.28
C ILE A 96 10.58 -15.09 41.65
N ASN A 97 11.36 -15.49 42.67
CA ASN A 97 10.84 -15.83 44.00
C ASN A 97 10.31 -14.65 44.82
N ARG A 98 10.39 -13.42 44.29
CA ARG A 98 9.92 -12.23 44.99
C ARG A 98 8.43 -12.03 44.79
N PRO A 99 7.66 -11.70 45.84
CA PRO A 99 6.26 -11.31 45.69
C PRO A 99 6.16 -10.08 44.78
N GLN A 100 5.12 -10.03 43.93
CA GLN A 100 4.87 -8.85 43.09
C GLN A 100 4.69 -7.60 43.96
N SER A 101 5.15 -6.45 43.46
CA SER A 101 4.99 -5.17 44.17
C SER A 101 3.51 -4.86 44.37
N LYS A 102 3.14 -4.42 45.57
CA LYS A 102 1.75 -4.06 45.86
C LYS A 102 1.36 -2.79 45.12
N VAL A 103 0.12 -2.78 44.62
CA VAL A 103 -0.55 -1.58 44.12
C VAL A 103 -0.94 -0.73 45.32
N LEU A 104 -0.63 0.56 45.26
CA LEU A 104 -0.88 1.52 46.32
C LEU A 104 -2.24 2.22 46.10
N GLU A 105 -2.79 2.78 47.17
CA GLU A 105 -4.01 3.58 47.14
C GLU A 105 -3.83 4.81 46.23
N GLY A 106 -4.94 5.26 45.60
CA GLY A 106 -4.93 6.40 44.68
C GLY A 106 -4.51 6.09 43.25
N SER A 107 -4.03 4.86 42.97
CA SER A 107 -3.74 4.39 41.61
C SER A 107 -4.98 3.95 40.84
N PHE A 108 -4.81 3.64 39.56
CA PHE A 108 -5.83 3.13 38.66
C PHE A 108 -5.28 1.95 37.85
N SER A 109 -6.04 0.86 37.78
CA SER A 109 -5.64 -0.41 37.20
C SER A 109 -6.48 -0.75 35.97
N GLN A 110 -5.81 -1.16 34.89
CA GLN A 110 -6.43 -1.68 33.68
C GLN A 110 -5.75 -2.97 33.24
N PHE A 111 -6.52 -3.88 32.64
CA PHE A 111 -6.02 -5.16 32.17
C PHE A 111 -6.18 -5.27 30.66
N VAL A 112 -5.24 -5.94 30.00
CA VAL A 112 -5.30 -6.18 28.56
C VAL A 112 -4.88 -7.61 28.31
N PHE A 113 -5.65 -8.34 27.51
CA PHE A 113 -5.33 -9.70 27.11
C PHE A 113 -5.37 -9.84 25.60
N ASP A 114 -4.43 -10.61 25.06
CA ASP A 114 -4.29 -10.83 23.62
C ASP A 114 -3.62 -12.18 23.33
N ASN A 115 -3.71 -12.60 22.06
CA ASN A 115 -3.17 -13.86 21.59
C ASN A 115 -1.64 -13.87 21.66
N ALA A 116 -1.07 -14.91 22.25
CA ALA A 116 0.36 -15.17 22.26
C ALA A 116 0.66 -16.39 21.38
N ASP A 117 0.94 -16.12 20.10
CA ASP A 117 1.13 -17.13 19.06
C ASP A 117 2.60 -17.29 18.64
N PHE A 118 3.12 -18.52 18.69
CA PHE A 118 4.48 -18.85 18.23
C PHE A 118 4.54 -20.19 17.48
N ASN A 119 5.50 -20.29 16.56
CA ASN A 119 5.71 -21.48 15.72
C ASN A 119 4.46 -21.93 14.96
N THR A 120 3.51 -21.05 14.66
CA THR A 120 2.25 -21.36 13.96
C THR A 120 2.44 -21.99 12.58
N ASN A 121 3.65 -21.89 12.02
CA ASN A 121 4.03 -22.41 10.71
C ASN A 121 4.74 -23.76 10.79
N THR A 122 4.50 -24.59 11.81
CA THR A 122 4.96 -25.98 11.77
C THR A 122 4.13 -26.80 10.78
N ILE A 123 4.81 -27.60 9.96
CA ILE A 123 4.19 -28.39 8.88
C ILE A 123 3.16 -29.38 9.43
N ASP A 124 3.35 -29.86 10.66
CA ASP A 124 2.48 -30.84 11.33
C ASP A 124 1.59 -30.22 12.43
N GLY A 125 1.65 -28.89 12.62
CA GLY A 125 0.96 -28.19 13.70
C GLY A 125 1.46 -28.49 15.12
N ARG A 126 2.49 -29.35 15.27
CA ARG A 126 3.06 -29.71 16.59
C ARG A 126 4.11 -28.69 17.00
N GLY A 127 4.27 -28.48 18.30
CA GLY A 127 5.20 -27.47 18.84
C GLY A 127 4.77 -26.02 18.59
N THR A 128 3.51 -25.81 18.20
CA THR A 128 2.86 -24.50 18.17
C THR A 128 2.53 -24.08 19.61
N PHE A 129 2.78 -22.81 19.94
CA PHE A 129 2.34 -22.23 21.21
C PHE A 129 1.19 -21.28 20.89
N HIS A 130 0.01 -21.57 21.43
CA HIS A 130 -1.21 -20.81 21.24
C HIS A 130 -1.85 -20.60 22.62
N ALA A 131 -1.53 -19.49 23.27
CA ALA A 131 -1.93 -19.19 24.65
C ALA A 131 -2.42 -17.75 24.78
N MET A 132 -3.16 -17.43 25.85
CA MET A 132 -3.54 -16.06 26.14
C MET A 132 -2.45 -15.37 26.96
N GLY A 133 -1.94 -14.25 26.46
CA GLY A 133 -1.04 -13.37 27.20
C GLY A 133 -1.82 -12.21 27.84
N GLY A 134 -1.34 -11.71 28.98
CA GLY A 134 -1.99 -10.61 29.68
C GLY A 134 -1.01 -9.58 30.24
N ILE A 135 -1.45 -8.33 30.31
CA ILE A 135 -0.76 -7.25 31.04
C ILE A 135 -1.71 -6.50 31.97
N HIS A 136 -1.15 -5.99 33.06
CA HIS A 136 -1.80 -5.11 34.02
C HIS A 136 -1.08 -3.76 34.00
N CYS A 137 -1.82 -2.71 33.65
CA CYS A 137 -1.34 -1.33 33.56
C CYS A 137 -1.80 -0.55 34.79
N VAL A 138 -0.86 0.06 35.51
CA VAL A 138 -1.15 0.87 36.71
C VAL A 138 -0.70 2.31 36.48
N THR A 139 -1.61 3.27 36.71
CA THR A 139 -1.36 4.70 36.56
C THR A 139 -1.73 5.43 37.86
N PRO A 140 -0.89 6.34 38.40
CA PRO A 140 0.47 6.65 37.97
C PRO A 140 1.47 5.55 38.34
N LYS A 141 2.66 5.56 37.74
CA LYS A 141 3.79 4.65 38.00
C LYS A 141 4.22 4.65 39.47
N THR A 142 4.01 5.77 40.17
CA THR A 142 4.23 5.91 41.61
C THR A 142 3.21 5.18 42.48
N GLY A 143 2.10 4.73 41.88
CA GLY A 143 1.06 3.91 42.51
C GLY A 143 1.47 2.44 42.72
N ILE A 144 2.75 2.10 42.61
CA ILE A 144 3.29 0.77 42.89
C ILE A 144 4.43 0.91 43.89
N GLU A 145 4.47 0.02 44.88
CA GLU A 145 5.53 0.00 45.89
C GLU A 145 6.92 -0.08 45.23
N ALA A 146 7.82 0.80 45.66
CA ALA A 146 9.18 0.87 45.15
C ALA A 146 9.91 -0.47 45.31
N GLU A 147 10.68 -0.85 44.30
CA GLU A 147 11.40 -2.13 44.32
C GLU A 147 12.51 -2.12 45.39
N LYS A 148 12.45 -3.08 46.32
CA LYS A 148 13.48 -3.29 47.35
C LYS A 148 14.69 -4.02 46.76
N ALA A 149 15.89 -3.87 47.34
CA ALA A 149 17.11 -4.55 46.87
C ALA A 149 17.00 -6.10 46.90
N THR A 150 17.29 -6.79 45.80
CA THR A 150 17.22 -8.26 45.70
C THR A 150 18.32 -8.93 46.52
N SER A 151 17.93 -9.64 47.58
CA SER A 151 18.84 -10.46 48.37
C SER A 151 19.36 -11.64 47.54
N ARG A 152 20.64 -11.97 47.68
CA ARG A 152 21.24 -13.15 47.07
C ARG A 152 20.65 -14.41 47.70
N THR A 153 20.03 -15.27 46.90
CA THR A 153 19.50 -16.58 47.35
C THR A 153 20.56 -17.67 47.20
N PHE A 154 20.74 -18.50 48.23
CA PHE A 154 21.72 -19.60 48.24
C PHE A 154 21.12 -20.94 47.79
N GLU A 155 19.80 -21.11 47.87
CA GLU A 155 19.08 -22.34 47.48
C GLU A 155 18.51 -22.23 46.06
N ALA A 156 18.54 -23.36 45.33
CA ALA A 156 18.01 -23.46 43.98
C ALA A 156 16.53 -23.88 44.00
N THR A 157 15.65 -22.99 43.56
CA THR A 157 14.22 -23.30 43.37
C THR A 157 14.02 -24.28 42.22
N SER A 158 13.27 -25.35 42.48
CA SER A 158 12.99 -26.40 41.50
C SER A 158 12.04 -25.91 40.40
N ALA A 159 12.06 -26.58 39.24
CA ALA A 159 11.11 -26.28 38.15
C ALA A 159 9.64 -26.43 38.60
N ALA A 160 9.35 -27.39 39.48
CA ALA A 160 8.01 -27.61 40.03
C ALA A 160 7.55 -26.45 40.94
N GLU A 161 8.45 -25.89 41.74
CA GLU A 161 8.17 -24.70 42.57
C GLU A 161 7.96 -23.45 41.71
N ILE A 162 8.76 -23.26 40.65
CA ILE A 162 8.59 -22.16 39.71
C ILE A 162 7.20 -22.18 39.08
N VAL A 163 6.72 -23.35 38.66
CA VAL A 163 5.37 -23.50 38.08
C VAL A 163 4.29 -23.11 39.10
N LYS A 164 4.43 -23.46 40.38
CA LYS A 164 3.46 -23.11 41.42
C LYS A 164 3.27 -21.60 41.60
N PHE A 165 4.27 -20.78 41.30
CA PHE A 165 4.18 -19.33 41.48
C PHE A 165 3.36 -18.61 40.40
N GLY A 166 3.14 -19.23 39.24
CA GLY A 166 2.53 -18.55 38.09
C GLY A 166 1.60 -19.38 37.23
N LYS A 167 1.27 -20.62 37.61
CA LYS A 167 0.27 -21.41 36.90
C LYS A 167 -1.13 -20.83 37.12
N ILE A 168 -1.84 -20.59 36.01
CA ILE A 168 -3.27 -20.26 36.02
C ILE A 168 -4.03 -21.53 35.63
N ASP A 169 -4.92 -21.99 36.49
CA ASP A 169 -5.79 -23.13 36.17
C ASP A 169 -6.93 -22.67 35.26
N LEU A 170 -7.19 -23.42 34.19
CA LEU A 170 -8.26 -23.12 33.24
C LEU A 170 -9.63 -23.35 33.89
N LEU A 171 -10.48 -22.33 33.85
CA LEU A 171 -11.85 -22.38 34.33
C LEU A 171 -12.80 -22.68 33.18
N SER A 172 -13.74 -23.59 33.39
CA SER A 172 -14.73 -23.98 32.40
C SER A 172 -15.95 -23.05 32.40
N TYR A 173 -16.40 -22.65 31.23
CA TYR A 173 -17.58 -21.81 31.01
C TYR A 173 -18.59 -22.53 30.10
N THR A 174 -19.82 -22.73 30.61
CA THR A 174 -20.89 -23.35 29.83
C THR A 174 -21.79 -22.28 29.23
N LYS A 175 -21.79 -22.14 27.91
CA LYS A 175 -22.68 -21.19 27.22
C LYS A 175 -24.15 -21.62 27.33
N HIS A 176 -24.97 -20.85 28.04
CA HIS A 176 -26.41 -21.08 28.14
C HIS A 176 -27.16 -20.71 26.84
N LYS A 177 -28.35 -21.30 26.63
CA LYS A 177 -29.18 -21.10 25.41
C LYS A 177 -29.66 -19.64 25.22
N SER A 178 -29.67 -18.84 26.27
CA SER A 178 -29.90 -17.39 26.25
C SER A 178 -28.55 -16.67 26.36
N ALA A 179 -27.80 -16.63 25.26
CA ALA A 179 -26.52 -15.90 25.18
C ALA A 179 -26.69 -14.43 25.60
N GLY A 180 -25.70 -13.85 26.27
CA GLY A 180 -25.74 -12.48 26.78
C GLY A 180 -26.09 -11.47 25.68
N LEU A 181 -25.47 -11.60 24.50
CA LEU A 181 -25.71 -10.71 23.36
C LEU A 181 -27.13 -10.79 22.75
N LEU A 182 -27.94 -11.79 23.08
CA LEU A 182 -29.36 -11.82 22.71
C LEU A 182 -30.20 -10.84 23.53
N THR A 183 -29.75 -10.54 24.75
CA THR A 183 -30.47 -9.66 25.68
C THR A 183 -30.21 -8.18 25.39
N ILE A 184 -29.07 -7.87 24.76
CA ILE A 184 -28.69 -6.50 24.45
C ILE A 184 -29.37 -6.02 23.16
N LYS A 185 -30.15 -4.94 23.31
CA LYS A 185 -30.75 -4.20 22.20
C LYS A 185 -29.76 -3.17 21.65
N VAL A 186 -29.74 -3.02 20.31
CA VAL A 186 -29.00 -1.96 19.63
C VAL A 186 -29.67 -0.61 19.90
N ALA A 187 -28.98 0.26 20.64
CA ALA A 187 -29.45 1.61 20.95
C ALA A 187 -29.28 2.58 19.77
N ASN A 188 -30.09 3.63 19.76
CA ASN A 188 -29.91 4.75 18.84
C ASN A 188 -28.79 5.68 19.36
N ILE A 189 -27.56 5.45 18.91
CA ILE A 189 -26.39 6.22 19.33
C ILE A 189 -26.45 7.71 18.98
N VAL A 190 -27.20 8.09 17.92
CA VAL A 190 -27.41 9.50 17.55
C VAL A 190 -28.29 10.20 18.58
N ALA A 191 -29.27 9.49 19.16
CA ALA A 191 -30.09 10.00 20.25
C ALA A 191 -29.31 10.11 21.57
N LEU A 192 -28.28 9.29 21.78
CA LEU A 192 -27.41 9.38 22.97
C LEU A 192 -26.50 10.62 22.94
N ARG A 193 -25.98 10.97 21.76
CA ARG A 193 -25.15 12.16 21.55
C ARG A 193 -25.32 12.65 20.12
N GLN A 194 -25.91 13.82 19.96
CA GLN A 194 -25.96 14.48 18.67
C GLN A 194 -24.61 15.14 18.39
N LEU A 195 -23.98 14.76 17.28
CA LEU A 195 -22.71 15.33 16.81
C LEU A 195 -22.95 16.14 15.53
N SER A 196 -22.07 17.10 15.29
CA SER A 196 -22.00 17.74 13.98
C SER A 196 -21.73 16.69 12.89
N LEU A 197 -22.42 16.83 11.76
CA LEU A 197 -22.12 16.07 10.54
C LEU A 197 -20.86 16.59 9.85
N ASP A 198 -20.45 17.81 10.19
CA ASP A 198 -19.26 18.43 9.63
C ASP A 198 -18.01 17.96 10.38
N ILE A 199 -17.13 17.28 9.65
CA ILE A 199 -15.88 16.72 10.16
C ILE A 199 -14.75 17.62 9.69
N VAL A 200 -14.21 18.41 10.61
CA VAL A 200 -13.15 19.40 10.35
C VAL A 200 -11.94 19.17 11.26
N PRO A 201 -10.72 19.56 10.84
CA PRO A 201 -9.53 19.49 11.68
C PRO A 201 -9.70 20.21 13.02
N THR A 202 -9.09 19.71 14.09
CA THR A 202 -8.95 20.45 15.36
C THR A 202 -8.14 21.73 15.15
N ILE A 203 -8.25 22.70 16.05
CA ILE A 203 -7.55 23.99 15.89
C ILE A 203 -6.03 23.81 15.80
N PRO A 204 -5.37 22.98 16.63
CA PRO A 204 -3.94 22.70 16.44
C PRO A 204 -3.63 22.05 15.09
N ASP A 205 -4.46 21.13 14.60
CA ASP A 205 -4.27 20.55 13.26
C ASP A 205 -4.46 21.59 12.15
N LEU A 206 -5.42 22.51 12.29
CA LEU A 206 -5.65 23.60 11.35
C LEU A 206 -4.44 24.55 11.26
N VAL A 207 -3.87 24.95 12.40
CA VAL A 207 -2.66 25.79 12.46
C VAL A 207 -1.48 25.06 11.81
N TRP A 208 -1.31 23.76 12.10
CA TRP A 208 -0.28 22.95 11.45
C TRP A 208 -0.46 22.84 9.92
N LEU A 209 -1.70 22.61 9.46
CA LEU A 209 -2.04 22.53 8.03
C LEU A 209 -1.75 23.85 7.32
N TYR A 210 -2.17 24.98 7.90
CA TYR A 210 -1.91 26.32 7.38
C TYR A 210 -0.40 26.61 7.32
N GLY A 211 0.34 26.33 8.40
CA GLY A 211 1.77 26.54 8.43
C GLY A 211 2.55 25.71 7.40
N LYS A 212 2.09 24.48 7.12
CA LYS A 212 2.62 23.64 6.04
C LYS A 212 2.20 24.12 4.65
N TRP A 213 1.05 24.79 4.53
CA TRP A 213 0.60 25.40 3.27
C TRP A 213 1.52 26.56 2.87
N ILE A 214 1.81 27.50 3.78
CA ILE A 214 2.74 28.64 3.57
C ILE A 214 4.23 28.25 3.51
N LEU A 215 4.55 26.95 3.54
CA LEU A 215 5.91 26.39 3.44
C LEU A 215 6.87 26.85 4.55
N SER A 216 6.37 27.07 5.78
CA SER A 216 7.24 27.44 6.89
C SER A 216 8.30 26.35 7.16
N PRO A 217 9.61 26.67 7.11
CA PRO A 217 10.69 25.69 7.29
C PRO A 217 10.82 25.21 8.74
N ILE A 218 10.12 25.86 9.68
CA ILE A 218 10.23 25.67 11.13
C ILE A 218 9.32 24.53 11.62
N ILE A 219 8.27 24.19 10.85
CA ILE A 219 7.23 23.27 11.34
C ILE A 219 7.62 21.81 11.10
N PRO A 220 7.65 20.96 12.14
CA PRO A 220 7.92 19.53 12.02
C PRO A 220 6.74 18.76 11.39
N GLY A 221 6.86 17.43 11.30
CA GLY A 221 5.69 16.59 11.01
C GLY A 221 4.64 16.67 12.13
N TRP A 222 3.39 16.30 11.83
CA TRP A 222 2.23 16.51 12.70
C TRP A 222 2.41 16.02 14.14
N ASN A 223 2.93 14.80 14.36
CA ASN A 223 3.15 14.31 15.73
C ASN A 223 4.21 15.13 16.49
N GLY A 224 5.23 15.61 15.78
CA GLY A 224 6.25 16.48 16.36
C GLY A 224 5.68 17.84 16.76
N PHE A 225 4.79 18.40 15.95
CA PHE A 225 4.11 19.65 16.23
C PHE A 225 3.17 19.52 17.44
N MET A 226 2.36 18.46 17.48
CA MET A 226 1.48 18.20 18.63
C MET A 226 2.26 17.91 19.92
N GLU A 227 3.41 17.25 19.84
CA GLU A 227 4.30 17.07 21.00
C GLU A 227 4.82 18.41 21.54
N GLN A 228 5.20 19.35 20.65
CA GLN A 228 5.60 20.70 21.06
C GLN A 228 4.43 21.50 21.65
N ALA A 229 3.27 21.47 21.00
CA ALA A 229 2.08 22.18 21.46
C ALA A 229 1.57 21.69 22.83
N THR A 230 1.84 20.43 23.18
CA THR A 230 1.38 19.83 24.44
C THR A 230 2.49 19.63 25.46
N ALA A 231 3.68 20.22 25.26
CA ALA A 231 4.86 19.99 26.09
C ALA A 231 4.66 20.39 27.56
N ASN A 232 3.85 21.42 27.82
CA ASN A 232 3.59 21.96 29.15
C ASN A 232 2.40 21.29 29.87
N ASN A 233 1.68 20.37 29.21
CA ASN A 233 0.51 19.73 29.80
C ASN A 233 0.91 18.67 30.84
N GLU A 234 0.14 18.59 31.93
CA GLU A 234 0.34 17.58 32.97
C GLU A 234 -0.01 16.17 32.47
N TYR A 235 0.78 15.18 32.88
CA TYR A 235 0.56 13.78 32.52
C TYR A 235 0.98 12.81 33.64
N HIS A 236 0.45 11.60 33.58
CA HIS A 236 0.86 10.50 34.44
C HIS A 236 1.44 9.35 33.60
N ILE A 237 2.58 8.83 34.05
CA ILE A 237 3.22 7.65 33.45
C ILE A 237 2.56 6.40 34.00
N SER A 238 2.31 5.40 33.17
CA SER A 238 1.83 4.07 33.54
C SER A 238 2.99 3.10 33.76
N LYS A 239 2.82 2.18 34.71
CA LYS A 239 3.67 0.99 34.87
C LYS A 239 2.98 -0.22 34.22
N ILE A 240 3.74 -1.03 33.50
CA ILE A 240 3.25 -2.27 32.89
C ILE A 240 3.76 -3.47 33.69
N ILE A 241 2.84 -4.34 34.08
CA ILE A 241 3.08 -5.62 34.75
C ILE A 241 2.62 -6.74 33.81
N TYR A 242 3.48 -7.72 33.55
CA TYR A 242 3.13 -8.92 32.78
C TYR A 242 2.42 -9.93 33.66
N LEU A 243 1.32 -10.46 33.14
CA LEU A 243 0.54 -11.54 33.77
C LEU A 243 0.99 -12.88 33.19
N SER A 244 0.86 -13.95 33.99
CA SER A 244 1.13 -15.30 33.53
C SER A 244 0.26 -15.69 32.34
N PHE A 245 0.79 -16.55 31.46
CA PHE A 245 0.01 -17.11 30.36
C PHE A 245 -1.11 -18.01 30.88
N ILE A 246 -2.24 -17.94 30.19
CA ILE A 246 -3.27 -18.98 30.25
C ILE A 246 -2.96 -19.93 29.11
N ASN A 247 -2.44 -21.11 29.43
CA ASN A 247 -2.00 -22.12 28.47
C ASN A 247 -3.19 -22.87 27.85
N ALA A 248 -4.04 -22.14 27.13
CA ALA A 248 -5.18 -22.64 26.39
C ALA A 248 -5.45 -21.72 25.17
N PRO A 249 -6.14 -22.22 24.12
CA PRO A 249 -6.43 -21.42 22.93
C PRO A 249 -7.17 -20.12 23.29
N PRO A 250 -6.63 -18.92 22.95
CA PRO A 250 -7.24 -17.64 23.27
C PRO A 250 -8.69 -17.46 22.84
N SER A 251 -9.06 -18.08 21.71
CA SER A 251 -10.40 -17.92 21.17
C SER A 251 -11.46 -18.74 21.91
N ASP A 252 -11.08 -19.67 22.80
CA ASP A 252 -12.04 -20.48 23.54
C ASP A 252 -12.72 -19.68 24.65
N TYR A 253 -14.02 -19.92 24.87
CA TYR A 253 -14.78 -19.22 25.91
C TYR A 253 -14.21 -19.46 27.31
N ASP A 254 -13.71 -20.66 27.60
CA ASP A 254 -13.05 -21.02 28.86
C ASP A 254 -11.81 -20.15 29.11
N THR A 255 -10.98 -19.93 28.08
CA THR A 255 -9.79 -19.09 28.17
C THR A 255 -10.14 -17.63 28.42
N ILE A 256 -11.15 -17.10 27.73
CA ILE A 256 -11.62 -15.72 27.92
C ILE A 256 -12.25 -15.55 29.31
N PHE A 257 -13.08 -16.49 29.74
CA PHE A 257 -13.67 -16.50 31.08
C PHE A 257 -12.59 -16.53 32.17
N THR A 258 -11.57 -17.39 32.01
CA THR A 258 -10.42 -17.45 32.91
C THR A 258 -9.68 -16.11 32.95
N SER A 259 -9.52 -15.44 31.81
CA SER A 259 -8.89 -14.11 31.73
C SER A 259 -9.67 -13.05 32.52
N LEU A 260 -11.00 -13.02 32.37
CA LEU A 260 -11.88 -12.11 33.11
C LEU A 260 -11.83 -12.37 34.62
N MET A 261 -11.82 -13.64 35.03
CA MET A 261 -11.72 -14.03 36.44
C MET A 261 -10.38 -13.67 37.06
N GLU A 262 -9.27 -13.86 36.33
CA GLU A 262 -7.95 -13.48 36.82
C GLU A 262 -7.83 -11.95 36.94
N ALA A 263 -8.35 -11.19 35.96
CA ALA A 263 -8.42 -9.74 36.04
C ALA A 263 -9.24 -9.28 37.26
N LYS A 264 -10.41 -9.88 37.50
CA LYS A 264 -11.26 -9.59 38.67
C LYS A 264 -10.52 -9.87 39.98
N LYS A 265 -9.84 -11.01 40.08
CA LYS A 265 -9.06 -11.42 41.25
C LYS A 265 -7.92 -10.46 41.57
N ILE A 266 -7.19 -10.00 40.53
CA ILE A 266 -6.12 -9.01 40.71
C ILE A 266 -6.71 -7.64 41.05
N CYS A 267 -7.81 -7.24 40.42
CA CYS A 267 -8.50 -5.98 40.69
C CYS A 267 -8.99 -5.91 42.15
N ALA A 268 -9.49 -7.01 42.72
CA ALA A 268 -9.90 -7.07 44.12
C ALA A 268 -8.74 -6.86 45.13
N GLN A 269 -7.50 -6.99 44.67
CA GLN A 269 -6.29 -6.68 45.45
C GLN A 269 -5.77 -5.26 45.20
N CYS A 270 -6.40 -4.54 44.29
CA CYS A 270 -6.20 -3.13 44.03
C CYS A 270 -7.25 -2.33 44.81
N TYR A 271 -6.95 -1.09 45.18
CA TYR A 271 -7.91 -0.17 45.79
C TYR A 271 -8.88 0.39 44.73
N GLN A 272 -9.53 -0.51 43.97
CA GLN A 272 -10.38 -0.21 42.83
C GLN A 272 -11.52 -1.24 42.73
N GLU A 273 -12.75 -0.76 42.63
CA GLU A 273 -13.96 -1.57 42.48
C GLU A 273 -14.19 -1.98 41.02
N THR A 274 -13.99 -1.06 40.07
CA THR A 274 -14.26 -1.33 38.64
C THR A 274 -13.11 -2.09 38.00
N CYS A 275 -13.37 -3.26 37.41
CA CYS A 275 -12.36 -4.02 36.68
C CYS A 275 -12.47 -3.73 35.17
N ILE A 276 -11.46 -3.07 34.58
CA ILE A 276 -11.42 -2.75 33.15
C ILE A 276 -10.54 -3.73 32.40
N VAL A 277 -11.09 -4.39 31.37
CA VAL A 277 -10.38 -5.37 30.56
C VAL A 277 -10.51 -5.06 29.07
N THR A 278 -9.39 -4.93 28.36
CA THR A 278 -9.37 -4.69 26.90
C THR A 278 -9.03 -5.95 26.12
N PHE A 279 -9.72 -6.16 25.00
CA PHE A 279 -9.50 -7.25 24.05
C PHE A 279 -9.59 -6.77 22.59
N ASP A 280 -8.90 -7.44 21.65
CA ASP A 280 -9.17 -7.30 20.21
C ASP A 280 -10.59 -7.79 19.84
N GLN A 281 -11.14 -7.31 18.72
CA GLN A 281 -12.53 -7.49 18.28
C GLN A 281 -13.07 -8.92 18.42
N PRO A 282 -12.37 -9.99 17.99
CA PRO A 282 -12.92 -11.35 18.09
C PRO A 282 -13.10 -11.81 19.55
N LEU A 283 -12.16 -11.44 20.42
CA LEU A 283 -12.15 -11.77 21.84
C LEU A 283 -13.13 -10.86 22.61
N TYR A 284 -13.15 -9.56 22.29
CA TYR A 284 -14.08 -8.58 22.84
C TYR A 284 -15.54 -9.02 22.69
N TRP A 285 -15.91 -9.54 21.51
CA TRP A 285 -17.26 -10.01 21.24
C TRP A 285 -17.69 -11.12 22.20
N LYS A 286 -16.80 -12.10 22.45
CA LYS A 286 -17.05 -13.23 23.37
C LYS A 286 -16.99 -12.78 24.83
N ALA A 287 -16.04 -11.92 25.19
CA ALA A 287 -15.92 -11.36 26.54
C ALA A 287 -17.19 -10.58 26.93
N ARG A 288 -17.73 -9.75 26.02
CA ARG A 288 -19.01 -9.06 26.26
C ARG A 288 -20.19 -10.03 26.39
N ASP A 289 -20.23 -11.10 25.60
CA ASP A 289 -21.26 -12.15 25.72
C ASP A 289 -21.24 -12.80 27.12
N ILE A 290 -20.04 -13.13 27.63
CA ILE A 290 -19.84 -13.71 28.97
C ILE A 290 -20.28 -12.73 30.06
N VAL A 291 -19.76 -11.49 30.04
CA VAL A 291 -20.04 -10.48 31.08
C VAL A 291 -21.54 -10.17 31.15
N GLU A 292 -22.24 -10.14 30.02
CA GLU A 292 -23.68 -9.93 30.01
C GLU A 292 -24.46 -11.16 30.51
N ALA A 293 -24.03 -12.37 30.13
CA ALA A 293 -24.67 -13.62 30.57
C ALA A 293 -24.52 -13.86 32.09
N MET A 294 -23.44 -13.33 32.68
CA MET A 294 -23.10 -13.46 34.11
C MET A 294 -23.06 -12.08 34.79
N LYS A 295 -24.02 -11.21 34.48
CA LYS A 295 -24.05 -9.81 34.94
C LYS A 295 -23.90 -9.66 36.46
N ASP A 296 -24.45 -10.61 37.24
CA ASP A 296 -24.41 -10.55 38.71
C ASP A 296 -22.99 -10.87 39.23
N ASP A 297 -22.26 -11.75 38.55
CA ASP A 297 -20.87 -12.08 38.87
C ASP A 297 -19.89 -11.03 38.34
N PHE A 298 -20.26 -10.24 37.34
CA PHE A 298 -19.40 -9.26 36.67
C PHE A 298 -19.95 -7.83 36.71
N GLU A 299 -20.72 -7.48 37.75
CA GLU A 299 -21.42 -6.19 37.87
C GLU A 299 -20.49 -4.98 37.66
N HIS A 300 -19.29 -5.00 38.25
CA HIS A 300 -18.28 -3.95 38.13
C HIS A 300 -17.25 -4.19 37.01
N MET A 301 -17.55 -5.04 36.04
CA MET A 301 -16.61 -5.34 34.95
C MET A 301 -16.93 -4.55 33.68
N ILE A 302 -15.93 -3.80 33.19
CA ILE A 302 -16.02 -3.04 31.95
C ILE A 302 -15.09 -3.64 30.90
N VAL A 303 -15.68 -4.19 29.84
CA VAL A 303 -14.91 -4.72 28.70
C VAL A 303 -14.74 -3.64 27.64
N ARG A 304 -13.51 -3.37 27.22
CA ARG A 304 -13.16 -2.40 26.19
C ARG A 304 -12.74 -3.09 24.89
N LEU A 305 -13.10 -2.47 23.76
CA LEU A 305 -12.65 -2.87 22.44
C LEU A 305 -11.26 -2.28 22.17
N GLY A 306 -10.34 -3.10 21.64
CA GLY A 306 -8.99 -2.69 21.25
C GLY A 306 -8.98 -1.53 20.26
N GLY A 307 -8.44 -0.38 20.67
CA GLY A 307 -8.43 0.85 19.89
C GLY A 307 -7.44 0.80 18.73
N PHE A 308 -6.30 0.10 18.89
CA PHE A 308 -5.30 -0.03 17.85
C PHE A 308 -5.82 -0.82 16.66
N HIS A 309 -6.42 -1.98 16.91
CA HIS A 309 -7.00 -2.81 15.87
C HIS A 309 -8.27 -2.20 15.26
N LEU A 310 -9.06 -1.45 16.04
CA LEU A 310 -10.17 -0.64 15.53
C LEU A 310 -9.66 0.38 14.50
N LEU A 311 -8.61 1.14 14.83
CA LEU A 311 -8.03 2.13 13.92
C LEU A 311 -7.42 1.48 12.67
N MET A 312 -6.71 0.35 12.81
CA MET A 312 -6.21 -0.41 11.66
C MET A 312 -7.35 -0.90 10.74
N SER A 313 -8.44 -1.37 11.32
CA SER A 313 -9.64 -1.77 10.58
C SER A 313 -10.28 -0.57 9.86
N PHE A 314 -10.26 0.61 10.49
CA PHE A 314 -10.76 1.85 9.87
C PHE A 314 -9.90 2.30 8.69
N LEU A 315 -8.58 2.18 8.79
CA LEU A 315 -7.66 2.37 7.66
C LEU A 315 -7.97 1.40 6.51
N GLY A 316 -8.28 0.14 6.83
CA GLY A 316 -8.77 -0.85 5.86
C GLY A 316 -10.10 -0.45 5.21
N ALA A 317 -11.03 0.14 5.98
CA ALA A 317 -12.29 0.65 5.46
C ALA A 317 -12.07 1.81 4.47
N ILE A 318 -11.13 2.71 4.75
CA ILE A 318 -10.69 3.77 3.82
C ILE A 318 -10.16 3.13 2.53
N GLY A 319 -9.28 2.13 2.65
CA GLY A 319 -8.72 1.41 1.49
C GLY A 319 -9.79 0.74 0.62
N HIS A 320 -10.79 0.08 1.23
CA HIS A 320 -11.92 -0.49 0.49
C HIS A 320 -12.72 0.57 -0.26
N ILE A 321 -13.08 1.68 0.40
CA ILE A 321 -13.88 2.78 -0.20
C ILE A 321 -13.13 3.45 -1.35
N MET A 322 -11.81 3.65 -1.19
CA MET A 322 -10.96 4.33 -2.17
C MET A 322 -10.39 3.39 -3.25
N SER A 323 -10.70 2.09 -3.21
CA SER A 323 -10.13 1.13 -4.16
C SER A 323 -10.49 1.50 -5.61
N GLY A 324 -9.46 1.62 -6.46
CA GLY A 324 -9.59 2.05 -7.86
C GLY A 324 -9.80 3.56 -8.09
N SER A 325 -9.72 4.41 -7.05
CA SER A 325 -9.90 5.87 -7.20
C SER A 325 -8.70 6.62 -7.77
N GLY A 326 -7.53 5.97 -7.88
CA GLY A 326 -6.25 6.65 -8.11
C GLY A 326 -5.34 6.70 -6.87
N ILE A 327 -5.85 6.27 -5.70
CA ILE A 327 -5.08 6.33 -4.43
C ILE A 327 -3.84 5.42 -4.44
N GLU A 328 -3.87 4.30 -5.18
CA GLU A 328 -2.74 3.37 -5.27
C GLU A 328 -1.60 3.98 -6.10
N GLU A 329 -1.96 4.58 -7.23
CA GLU A 329 -1.04 5.23 -8.16
C GLU A 329 -0.31 6.40 -7.51
N VAL A 330 -1.05 7.28 -6.82
CA VAL A 330 -0.48 8.44 -6.13
C VAL A 330 0.41 8.04 -4.95
N LEU A 331 0.04 7.01 -4.19
CA LEU A 331 0.89 6.50 -3.10
C LEU A 331 2.15 5.80 -3.60
N THR A 332 2.12 5.23 -4.81
CA THR A 332 3.29 4.59 -5.44
C THR A 332 4.40 5.62 -5.78
N LEU A 333 4.09 6.92 -5.79
CA LEU A 333 5.10 7.98 -5.94
C LEU A 333 6.08 8.06 -4.76
N ILE A 334 5.64 7.64 -3.57
CA ILE A 334 6.39 7.78 -2.31
C ILE A 334 6.60 6.45 -1.57
N TYR A 335 5.96 5.36 -2.04
CA TYR A 335 6.12 4.00 -1.53
C TYR A 335 6.24 2.99 -2.67
N ALA A 336 6.89 1.85 -2.41
CA ALA A 336 6.89 0.72 -3.36
C ALA A 336 5.49 0.08 -3.48
N GLY A 337 5.11 -0.40 -4.67
CA GLY A 337 3.76 -0.95 -4.93
C GLY A 337 3.31 -2.04 -3.96
N ASN A 338 4.18 -3.00 -3.61
CA ASN A 338 3.87 -4.04 -2.62
C ASN A 338 3.58 -3.48 -1.21
N CYS A 339 4.18 -2.33 -0.87
CA CYS A 339 3.92 -1.66 0.40
C CYS A 339 2.57 -0.94 0.40
N VAL A 340 2.12 -0.40 -0.74
CA VAL A 340 0.86 0.32 -0.87
C VAL A 340 -0.33 -0.58 -0.52
N GLN A 341 -0.32 -1.85 -0.95
CA GLN A 341 -1.36 -2.81 -0.56
C GLN A 341 -1.43 -3.06 0.96
N LYS A 342 -0.27 -3.16 1.62
CA LYS A 342 -0.19 -3.30 3.09
C LYS A 342 -0.60 -2.02 3.82
N ILE A 343 -0.43 -0.85 3.19
CA ILE A 343 -0.89 0.45 3.70
C ILE A 343 -2.42 0.54 3.63
N LEU A 344 -3.01 0.28 2.46
CA LEU A 344 -4.46 0.41 2.24
C LEU A 344 -5.28 -0.68 2.95
N SER A 345 -4.68 -1.81 3.32
CA SER A 345 -5.30 -2.80 4.21
C SER A 345 -5.18 -2.44 5.70
N GLY A 346 -4.43 -1.41 6.06
CA GLY A 346 -4.17 -1.01 7.45
C GLY A 346 -3.11 -1.86 8.18
N HIS A 347 -2.62 -2.96 7.58
CA HIS A 347 -1.65 -3.87 8.21
C HIS A 347 -0.27 -3.26 8.45
N ALA A 348 0.14 -2.27 7.65
CA ALA A 348 1.39 -1.53 7.85
C ALA A 348 1.17 -0.22 8.63
N TYR A 349 0.66 -0.31 9.86
CA TYR A 349 0.17 0.82 10.67
C TYR A 349 1.00 2.12 10.56
N SER A 350 2.28 2.10 10.94
CA SER A 350 3.12 3.31 10.94
C SER A 350 3.31 3.92 9.54
N ARG A 351 3.37 3.08 8.49
CA ARG A 351 3.43 3.55 7.10
C ARG A 351 2.09 4.08 6.64
N ALA A 352 0.99 3.45 7.05
CA ALA A 352 -0.36 3.87 6.70
C ALA A 352 -0.71 5.24 7.31
N ILE A 353 -0.44 5.45 8.60
CA ILE A 353 -0.63 6.75 9.26
C ILE A 353 0.12 7.85 8.52
N ARG A 354 1.42 7.65 8.25
CA ARG A 354 2.22 8.62 7.50
C ARG A 354 1.63 8.89 6.11
N ALA A 355 1.35 7.83 5.34
CA ALA A 355 0.84 7.94 3.98
C ALA A 355 -0.47 8.76 3.92
N HIS A 356 -1.44 8.43 4.78
CA HIS A 356 -2.71 9.13 4.83
C HIS A 356 -2.55 10.58 5.32
N PHE A 357 -1.68 10.86 6.30
CA PHE A 357 -1.46 12.22 6.77
C PHE A 357 -0.80 13.12 5.72
N LEU A 358 0.17 12.61 4.96
CA LEU A 358 0.78 13.38 3.87
C LEU A 358 -0.23 13.65 2.75
N MET A 359 -1.04 12.64 2.38
CA MET A 359 -2.12 12.81 1.41
C MET A 359 -3.17 13.83 1.87
N HIS A 360 -3.57 13.79 3.15
CA HIS A 360 -4.50 14.75 3.75
C HIS A 360 -3.94 16.17 3.74
N LEU A 361 -2.66 16.34 4.09
CA LEU A 361 -1.98 17.62 3.99
C LEU A 361 -1.97 18.13 2.55
N THR A 362 -1.57 17.30 1.57
CA THR A 362 -1.53 17.71 0.17
C THR A 362 -2.90 18.12 -0.36
N LEU A 363 -3.96 17.36 -0.07
CA LEU A 363 -5.32 17.74 -0.45
C LEU A 363 -5.77 19.04 0.22
N THR A 364 -5.39 19.26 1.47
CA THR A 364 -5.70 20.50 2.18
C THR A 364 -4.97 21.71 1.58
N LYS A 365 -3.71 21.54 1.12
CA LYS A 365 -3.00 22.60 0.38
C LYS A 365 -3.79 23.02 -0.87
N VAL A 366 -4.23 22.06 -1.67
CA VAL A 366 -5.05 22.31 -2.87
C VAL A 366 -6.35 23.06 -2.53
N LEU A 367 -6.97 22.75 -1.38
CA LEU A 367 -8.17 23.48 -0.91
C LEU A 367 -7.83 24.91 -0.50
N PHE A 368 -6.73 25.13 0.23
CA PHE A 368 -6.29 26.46 0.64
C PHE A 368 -5.89 27.36 -0.53
N ASP A 369 -5.31 26.81 -1.60
CA ASP A 369 -4.96 27.57 -2.81
C ASP A 369 -6.18 28.25 -3.47
N SER A 370 -7.38 27.79 -3.15
CA SER A 370 -8.65 28.35 -3.63
C SER A 370 -9.58 28.83 -2.51
N THR A 371 -9.04 29.03 -1.29
CA THR A 371 -9.75 29.57 -0.14
C THR A 371 -9.32 31.02 0.09
N GLU A 372 -10.27 31.95 0.14
CA GLU A 372 -9.98 33.37 0.36
C GLU A 372 -9.88 33.68 1.87
N LEU A 373 -8.65 33.89 2.35
CA LEU A 373 -8.36 34.35 3.70
C LEU A 373 -8.08 35.86 3.69
N THR A 374 -8.58 36.58 4.70
CA THR A 374 -8.30 38.00 4.90
C THR A 374 -6.91 38.19 5.49
N GLU A 375 -6.35 39.39 5.35
CA GLU A 375 -5.03 39.71 5.91
C GLU A 375 -4.99 39.53 7.44
N GLU A 376 -6.06 39.93 8.15
CA GLU A 376 -6.19 39.73 9.60
C GLU A 376 -6.20 38.24 9.99
N GLU A 377 -6.89 37.40 9.22
CA GLU A 377 -6.92 35.94 9.42
C GLU A 377 -5.55 35.30 9.15
N CYS A 378 -4.81 35.75 8.13
CA CYS A 378 -3.45 35.28 7.88
C CYS A 378 -2.50 35.70 9.02
N ASN A 379 -2.55 36.97 9.43
CA ASN A 379 -1.68 37.51 10.48
C ASN A 379 -1.84 36.76 11.82
N ILE A 380 -3.07 36.42 12.22
CA ILE A 380 -3.28 35.64 13.44
C ILE A 380 -2.78 34.20 13.30
N MET A 381 -2.94 33.58 12.13
CA MET A 381 -2.45 32.23 11.88
C MET A 381 -0.91 32.18 11.85
N ASP A 382 -0.27 33.18 11.22
CA ASP A 382 1.19 33.34 11.20
C ASP A 382 1.74 33.52 12.62
N TYR A 383 1.06 34.31 13.47
CA TYR A 383 1.43 34.45 14.89
C TYR A 383 1.51 33.09 15.61
N TYR A 384 0.50 32.23 15.46
CA TYR A 384 0.49 30.93 16.11
C TYR A 384 1.45 29.92 15.47
N VAL A 385 1.69 30.02 14.16
CA VAL A 385 2.68 29.19 13.46
C VAL A 385 4.11 29.52 13.92
N GLU A 386 4.42 30.81 14.05
CA GLU A 386 5.76 31.31 14.39
C GLU A 386 5.98 31.48 15.89
N SER A 387 4.98 31.18 16.73
CA SER A 387 5.10 31.32 18.18
C SER A 387 6.25 30.51 18.73
N ILE A 388 7.05 31.17 19.57
CA ILE A 388 8.18 30.59 20.30
C ILE A 388 7.67 29.56 21.31
N ASP A 389 6.50 29.82 21.91
CA ASP A 389 5.79 28.86 22.76
C ASP A 389 4.61 28.25 22.00
N GLN A 390 4.87 27.08 21.42
CA GLN A 390 3.85 26.34 20.67
C GLN A 390 2.65 25.91 21.52
N SER A 391 2.71 25.98 22.86
CA SER A 391 1.56 25.66 23.71
C SER A 391 0.41 26.68 23.60
N GLU A 392 0.70 27.91 23.16
CA GLU A 392 -0.31 28.93 22.88
C GLU A 392 -1.31 28.47 21.79
N VAL A 393 -0.90 27.54 20.91
CA VAL A 393 -1.76 26.98 19.86
C VAL A 393 -2.99 26.25 20.45
N LEU A 394 -2.89 25.71 21.67
CA LEU A 394 -4.02 25.05 22.32
C LEU A 394 -5.15 26.03 22.68
N ASP A 395 -4.79 27.28 22.99
CA ASP A 395 -5.74 28.35 23.33
C ASP A 395 -6.23 29.12 22.09
N ALA A 396 -5.61 28.87 20.93
CA ALA A 396 -5.96 29.51 19.66
C ALA A 396 -7.44 29.32 19.29
N GLY A 397 -8.09 28.25 19.79
CA GLY A 397 -9.51 28.02 19.59
C GLY A 397 -10.44 29.06 20.23
N GLN A 398 -9.94 29.89 21.16
CA GLN A 398 -10.69 31.01 21.73
C GLN A 398 -10.75 32.23 20.80
N GLN A 399 -9.88 32.30 19.79
CA GLN A 399 -9.80 33.41 18.86
C GLN A 399 -10.85 33.29 17.75
N GLN A 400 -11.71 34.31 17.64
CA GLN A 400 -12.77 34.34 16.64
C GLN A 400 -12.26 34.26 15.20
N LEU A 401 -11.11 34.87 14.91
CA LEU A 401 -10.49 34.87 13.58
C LEU A 401 -10.07 33.44 13.16
N ILE A 402 -9.54 32.63 14.06
CA ILE A 402 -9.15 31.24 13.74
C ILE A 402 -10.38 30.36 13.54
N GLN A 403 -11.42 30.56 14.34
CA GLN A 403 -12.71 29.91 14.12
C GLN A 403 -13.30 30.28 12.75
N ASN A 404 -13.08 31.51 12.27
CA ASN A 404 -13.50 31.93 10.94
C ASN A 404 -12.72 31.19 9.84
N VAL A 405 -11.40 31.00 9.99
CA VAL A 405 -10.58 30.20 9.06
C VAL A 405 -11.08 28.75 9.00
N GLN A 406 -11.35 28.12 10.15
CA GLN A 406 -11.91 26.76 10.20
C GLN A 406 -13.25 26.66 9.46
N ARG A 407 -14.12 27.67 9.65
CA ARG A 407 -15.43 27.74 8.98
C ARG A 407 -15.28 27.90 7.47
N LYS A 408 -14.36 28.74 6.99
CA LYS A 408 -14.07 28.89 5.56
C LYS A 408 -13.58 27.60 4.93
N LEU A 409 -12.71 26.86 5.62
CA LEU A 409 -12.27 25.54 5.16
C LEU A 409 -13.43 24.53 5.08
N SER A 410 -14.30 24.52 6.09
CA SER A 410 -15.53 23.70 6.09
C SER A 410 -16.45 24.05 4.91
N GLU A 411 -16.72 25.34 4.70
CA GLU A 411 -17.54 25.82 3.59
C GLU A 411 -16.93 25.43 2.25
N LYS A 412 -15.60 25.55 2.12
CA LYS A 412 -14.87 25.14 0.92
C LYS A 412 -14.99 23.63 0.66
N LEU A 413 -14.84 22.80 1.69
CA LEU A 413 -15.05 21.35 1.58
C LEU A 413 -16.47 21.03 1.11
N ARG A 414 -17.49 21.71 1.64
CA ARG A 414 -18.89 21.52 1.26
C ARG A 414 -19.15 21.93 -0.19
N GLN A 415 -18.65 23.09 -0.62
CA GLN A 415 -18.76 23.55 -2.01
C GLN A 415 -18.08 22.57 -2.97
N THR A 416 -16.91 22.06 -2.58
CA THR A 416 -16.13 21.10 -3.37
C THR A 416 -16.83 19.74 -3.48
N GLU A 417 -17.52 19.30 -2.42
CA GLU A 417 -18.30 18.05 -2.43
C GLU A 417 -19.42 18.07 -3.50
N GLU A 418 -20.00 19.23 -3.76
CA GLU A 418 -21.13 19.40 -4.67
C GLU A 418 -20.71 19.49 -6.16
N SER A 419 -19.42 19.66 -6.46
CA SER A 419 -18.94 19.89 -7.83
C SER A 419 -18.93 18.65 -8.72
N SER A 420 -18.64 17.47 -8.15
CA SER A 420 -18.74 16.18 -8.85
C SER A 420 -18.74 14.98 -7.89
N PRO A 421 -19.18 13.80 -8.34
CA PRO A 421 -19.02 12.55 -7.59
C PRO A 421 -17.57 12.22 -7.25
N THR A 422 -16.62 12.62 -8.11
CA THR A 422 -15.18 12.42 -7.88
C THR A 422 -14.69 13.32 -6.76
N ALA A 423 -15.03 14.61 -6.81
CA ALA A 423 -14.69 15.57 -5.76
C ALA A 423 -15.30 15.13 -4.41
N LYS A 424 -16.56 14.68 -4.43
CA LYS A 424 -17.23 14.10 -3.26
C LYS A 424 -16.48 12.90 -2.66
N LEU A 425 -15.96 11.99 -3.49
CA LEU A 425 -15.16 10.85 -3.00
C LEU A 425 -13.87 11.32 -2.28
N TRP A 426 -13.17 12.31 -2.84
CA TRP A 426 -11.91 12.80 -2.27
C TRP A 426 -12.12 13.72 -1.06
N VAL A 427 -13.22 14.48 -1.00
CA VAL A 427 -13.67 15.19 0.22
C VAL A 427 -14.06 14.20 1.31
N GLN A 428 -14.77 13.12 0.97
CA GLN A 428 -15.08 12.04 1.91
C GLN A 428 -13.79 11.38 2.44
N TYR A 429 -12.79 11.15 1.58
CA TYR A 429 -11.47 10.68 2.01
C TYR A 429 -10.79 11.65 2.97
N HIS A 430 -10.80 12.95 2.67
CA HIS A 430 -10.25 13.98 3.56
C HIS A 430 -10.90 13.93 4.96
N ARG A 431 -12.23 13.84 5.03
CA ARG A 431 -12.97 13.68 6.29
C ARG A 431 -12.62 12.39 7.02
N MET A 432 -12.50 11.25 6.32
CA MET A 432 -12.10 9.99 6.94
C MET A 432 -10.69 10.07 7.56
N VAL A 433 -9.72 10.70 6.87
CA VAL A 433 -8.37 10.87 7.45
C VAL A 433 -8.37 11.88 8.60
N THR A 434 -9.25 12.88 8.58
CA THR A 434 -9.47 13.78 9.73
C THR A 434 -9.94 13.00 10.96
N LEU A 435 -10.85 12.01 10.79
CA LEU A 435 -11.24 11.10 11.89
C LEU A 435 -10.06 10.24 12.39
N VAL A 436 -9.17 9.79 11.51
CA VAL A 436 -7.95 9.08 11.92
C VAL A 436 -7.10 9.97 12.82
N LYS A 437 -6.92 11.25 12.47
CA LYS A 437 -6.20 12.23 13.30
C LYS A 437 -6.89 12.47 14.64
N HIS A 438 -8.21 12.67 14.67
CA HIS A 438 -8.97 12.84 15.91
C HIS A 438 -8.83 11.64 16.85
N PHE A 439 -8.88 10.42 16.31
CA PHE A 439 -8.71 9.21 17.12
C PHE A 439 -7.31 9.11 17.70
N VAL A 440 -6.28 9.39 16.89
CA VAL A 440 -4.88 9.42 17.35
C VAL A 440 -4.69 10.52 18.41
N GLU A 441 -5.22 11.71 18.18
CA GLU A 441 -5.18 12.83 19.13
C GLU A 441 -5.86 12.47 20.45
N ALA A 442 -7.03 11.85 20.41
CA ALA A 442 -7.78 11.42 21.59
C ALA A 442 -6.97 10.42 22.45
N GLU A 443 -6.35 9.43 21.82
CA GLU A 443 -5.54 8.41 22.50
C GLU A 443 -4.21 9.00 23.03
N ARG A 444 -3.57 9.90 22.28
CA ARG A 444 -2.31 10.55 22.66
C ARG A 444 -2.48 11.52 23.83
N SER A 445 -3.55 12.31 23.81
CA SER A 445 -3.88 13.31 24.83
C SER A 445 -4.66 12.71 26.00
N GLY A 446 -5.28 11.54 25.85
CA GLY A 446 -6.19 11.00 26.84
C GLY A 446 -7.52 11.77 26.90
N ASN A 447 -8.01 12.28 25.76
CA ASN A 447 -9.30 12.95 25.65
C ASN A 447 -10.43 11.94 25.39
N TRP A 448 -11.14 11.57 26.46
CA TRP A 448 -12.19 10.54 26.41
C TRP A 448 -13.41 10.94 25.57
N THR A 449 -13.78 12.22 25.59
CA THR A 449 -14.93 12.70 24.82
C THR A 449 -14.64 12.65 23.33
N LEU A 450 -13.46 13.13 22.91
CA LEU A 450 -13.02 13.07 21.51
C LEU A 450 -12.92 11.62 21.02
N HIS A 451 -12.47 10.69 21.86
CA HIS A 451 -12.42 9.26 21.56
C HIS A 451 -13.80 8.70 21.18
N LEU A 452 -14.82 8.91 22.03
CA LEU A 452 -16.17 8.41 21.78
C LEU A 452 -16.86 9.11 20.60
N ASP A 453 -16.69 10.43 20.50
CA ASP A 453 -17.27 11.22 19.40
C ASP A 453 -16.68 10.77 18.04
N THR A 454 -15.38 10.47 18.00
CA THR A 454 -14.72 9.98 16.79
C THR A 454 -15.20 8.58 16.39
N ILE A 455 -15.31 7.63 17.34
CA ILE A 455 -15.84 6.29 17.04
C ILE A 455 -17.26 6.38 16.47
N GLN A 456 -18.09 7.26 17.03
CA GLN A 456 -19.45 7.48 16.52
C GLN A 456 -19.46 7.96 15.06
N GLN A 457 -18.54 8.86 14.69
CA GLN A 457 -18.39 9.34 13.32
C GLN A 457 -17.73 8.32 12.38
N MET A 458 -16.95 7.37 12.90
CA MET A 458 -16.36 6.27 12.12
C MET A 458 -17.37 5.17 11.75
N LEU A 459 -18.41 4.95 12.58
CA LEU A 459 -19.37 3.86 12.42
C LEU A 459 -20.06 3.78 11.04
N PRO A 460 -20.55 4.88 10.44
CA PRO A 460 -21.11 4.83 9.09
C PRO A 460 -20.15 4.23 8.07
N TYR A 461 -18.87 4.57 8.11
CA TYR A 461 -17.87 4.05 7.16
C TYR A 461 -17.56 2.57 7.38
N PHE A 462 -17.57 2.08 8.63
CA PHE A 462 -17.47 0.64 8.89
C PHE A 462 -18.64 -0.14 8.28
N HIS A 463 -19.86 0.37 8.40
CA HIS A 463 -21.03 -0.22 7.75
C HIS A 463 -20.91 -0.18 6.22
N ALA A 464 -20.55 0.98 5.66
CA ALA A 464 -20.47 1.19 4.22
C ALA A 464 -19.39 0.34 3.55
N SER A 465 -18.23 0.17 4.18
CA SER A 465 -17.13 -0.64 3.65
C SER A 465 -17.34 -2.15 3.79
N GLY A 466 -18.25 -2.57 4.67
CA GLY A 466 -18.49 -3.99 4.97
C GLY A 466 -17.57 -4.57 6.05
N HIS A 467 -16.90 -3.72 6.83
CA HIS A 467 -16.16 -4.10 8.05
C HIS A 467 -17.13 -4.40 9.21
N PHE A 468 -18.09 -5.29 8.96
CA PHE A 468 -19.27 -5.49 9.79
C PHE A 468 -18.96 -5.98 11.22
N LEU A 469 -17.90 -6.75 11.41
CA LEU A 469 -17.50 -7.22 12.74
C LEU A 469 -17.09 -6.04 13.64
N TYR A 470 -16.28 -5.13 13.10
CA TYR A 470 -15.92 -3.89 13.79
C TYR A 470 -17.10 -2.93 13.89
N ALA A 471 -17.98 -2.84 12.88
CA ALA A 471 -19.20 -2.04 12.97
C ALA A 471 -20.07 -2.45 14.17
N LYS A 472 -20.30 -3.76 14.36
CA LYS A 472 -21.06 -4.29 15.50
C LYS A 472 -20.35 -4.02 16.83
N SER A 473 -19.08 -4.39 16.93
CA SER A 473 -18.33 -4.28 18.18
C SER A 473 -18.13 -2.83 18.60
N ALA A 474 -17.85 -1.92 17.65
CA ALA A 474 -17.70 -0.50 17.92
C ALA A 474 -19.03 0.15 18.34
N HIS A 475 -20.17 -0.28 17.76
CA HIS A 475 -21.49 0.20 18.20
C HIS A 475 -21.79 -0.25 19.63
N LEU A 476 -21.60 -1.54 19.94
CA LEU A 476 -21.79 -2.08 21.29
C LEU A 476 -20.88 -1.37 22.29
N TYR A 477 -19.60 -1.23 21.95
CA TYR A 477 -18.62 -0.51 22.76
C TYR A 477 -19.04 0.92 23.03
N LEU A 478 -19.41 1.68 22.00
CA LEU A 478 -19.85 3.07 22.15
C LEU A 478 -21.10 3.18 23.02
N GLN A 479 -22.08 2.30 22.84
CA GLN A 479 -23.30 2.25 23.65
C GLN A 479 -22.98 2.02 25.13
N ASP A 480 -22.08 1.07 25.44
CA ASP A 480 -21.66 0.78 26.80
C ASP A 480 -20.86 1.95 27.42
N MET A 481 -19.91 2.50 26.66
CA MET A 481 -19.02 3.57 27.13
C MET A 481 -19.74 4.90 27.36
N ARG A 482 -20.83 5.18 26.63
CA ARG A 482 -21.66 6.39 26.89
C ARG A 482 -22.44 6.31 28.20
N CYS A 483 -22.62 5.12 28.75
CA CYS A 483 -23.29 4.91 30.04
C CYS A 483 -22.27 4.67 31.17
N LEU A 484 -20.97 4.88 30.93
CA LEU A 484 -19.90 4.51 31.85
C LEU A 484 -19.98 5.24 33.20
N GLU A 485 -20.35 6.53 33.19
CA GLU A 485 -20.52 7.35 34.40
C GLU A 485 -21.54 6.74 35.37
N GLN A 486 -22.54 6.00 34.87
CA GLN A 486 -23.57 5.36 35.69
C GLN A 486 -23.13 4.00 36.25
N LYS A 487 -22.04 3.42 35.70
CA LYS A 487 -21.56 2.06 36.00
C LYS A 487 -20.26 2.04 36.80
N MET A 488 -19.64 3.19 37.01
CA MET A 488 -18.33 3.34 37.64
C MET A 488 -18.44 4.30 38.82
N PRO A 489 -17.75 4.04 39.95
CA PRO A 489 -17.63 5.01 41.04
C PRO A 489 -17.12 6.36 40.52
N SER A 490 -17.63 7.45 41.11
CA SER A 490 -17.37 8.81 40.59
C SER A 490 -15.89 9.17 40.57
N ASP A 491 -15.11 8.73 41.55
CA ASP A 491 -13.67 9.01 41.64
C ASP A 491 -12.87 8.22 40.60
N GLU A 492 -13.22 6.95 40.37
CA GLU A 492 -12.65 6.11 39.32
C GLU A 492 -12.98 6.66 37.93
N TYR A 493 -14.23 7.09 37.71
CA TYR A 493 -14.67 7.70 36.46
C TYR A 493 -13.90 8.97 36.15
N GLN A 494 -13.74 9.86 37.14
CA GLN A 494 -12.95 11.08 36.98
C GLN A 494 -11.49 10.79 36.61
N LYS A 495 -10.83 9.82 37.27
CA LYS A 495 -9.48 9.38 36.87
C LYS A 495 -9.47 8.88 35.42
N PHE A 496 -10.42 8.02 35.07
CA PHE A 496 -10.50 7.39 33.76
C PHE A 496 -10.61 8.43 32.63
N VAL A 497 -11.56 9.38 32.75
CA VAL A 497 -11.79 10.41 31.73
C VAL A 497 -10.71 11.50 31.71
N ASN A 498 -10.02 11.72 32.84
CA ASN A 498 -8.86 12.63 32.94
C ASN A 498 -7.55 11.95 32.52
N GLY A 499 -7.60 11.21 31.41
CA GLY A 499 -6.42 10.69 30.72
C GLY A 499 -5.84 9.39 31.26
N PHE A 500 -6.43 8.73 32.26
CA PHE A 500 -5.93 7.43 32.75
C PHE A 500 -6.37 6.27 31.87
N PHE A 501 -7.36 6.45 30.98
CA PHE A 501 -7.78 5.40 30.03
C PHE A 501 -6.71 5.04 28.97
N THR A 502 -5.79 5.97 28.68
CA THR A 502 -4.64 5.77 27.78
C THR A 502 -3.39 5.39 28.56
N ILE A 503 -2.47 4.68 27.91
CA ILE A 503 -1.25 4.19 28.55
C ILE A 503 -0.05 5.02 28.11
N ARG A 504 0.66 5.62 29.08
CA ARG A 504 1.86 6.44 28.82
C ARG A 504 3.09 5.78 29.38
N ARG A 505 4.12 5.57 28.56
CA ARG A 505 5.36 4.90 28.98
C ARG A 505 6.57 5.84 29.11
N THR A 506 6.46 7.05 28.58
CA THR A 506 7.54 8.05 28.60
C THR A 506 7.12 9.30 29.35
N ASN A 507 8.08 10.18 29.62
CA ASN A 507 7.91 11.47 30.29
C ASN A 507 7.41 12.56 29.33
N LYS A 508 6.41 12.25 28.50
CA LYS A 508 5.84 13.20 27.54
C LYS A 508 4.31 13.10 27.54
N PHE A 509 3.61 14.23 27.49
CA PHE A 509 2.15 14.25 27.43
C PHE A 509 1.60 13.48 26.22
N TRP A 510 2.12 13.78 25.02
CA TRP A 510 1.74 13.18 23.72
C TRP A 510 2.19 11.72 23.54
N SER A 511 2.58 11.03 24.61
CA SER A 511 3.04 9.63 24.56
C SER A 511 1.94 8.59 24.77
N GLY A 512 0.69 9.01 24.96
CA GLY A 512 -0.44 8.11 25.13
C GLY A 512 -0.58 7.15 23.94
N ILE A 513 -0.80 5.87 24.24
CA ILE A 513 -1.06 4.82 23.26
C ILE A 513 -2.22 3.94 23.71
N MET A 514 -2.88 3.31 22.74
CA MET A 514 -3.98 2.39 23.00
C MET A 514 -3.50 1.21 23.86
N SER A 515 -4.37 0.70 24.71
CA SER A 515 -4.01 -0.38 25.66
C SER A 515 -3.65 -1.68 24.95
N ASP A 516 -4.33 -2.04 23.85
CA ASP A 516 -4.00 -3.19 23.01
C ASP A 516 -2.71 -2.99 22.18
N GLN A 517 -2.38 -1.75 21.81
CA GLN A 517 -1.05 -1.45 21.25
C GLN A 517 0.06 -1.69 22.28
N THR A 518 -0.22 -1.44 23.56
CA THR A 518 0.77 -1.58 24.63
C THR A 518 1.17 -3.03 24.86
N ILE A 519 0.23 -3.98 24.82
CA ILE A 519 0.54 -5.41 24.96
C ILE A 519 1.37 -5.91 23.78
N GLU A 520 1.10 -5.47 22.55
CA GLU A 520 1.89 -5.85 21.37
C GLU A 520 3.33 -5.33 21.45
N GLN A 521 3.51 -4.05 21.82
CA GLN A 521 4.83 -3.40 21.90
C GLN A 521 5.68 -3.84 23.10
N CYS A 522 5.06 -4.31 24.18
CA CYS A 522 5.77 -4.73 25.40
C CYS A 522 5.91 -6.25 25.45
N TYR A 523 4.77 -6.92 25.62
CA TYR A 523 4.73 -8.32 25.97
C TYR A 523 4.98 -9.18 24.74
N MET A 524 4.17 -9.02 23.68
CA MET A 524 4.27 -9.87 22.49
C MET A 524 5.59 -9.69 21.75
N GLN A 525 6.05 -8.45 21.55
CA GLN A 525 7.35 -8.20 20.97
C GLN A 525 8.49 -8.76 21.82
N GLY A 526 8.42 -8.62 23.16
CA GLY A 526 9.42 -9.13 24.08
C GLY A 526 9.59 -10.66 23.97
N ILE A 527 8.49 -11.38 23.77
CA ILE A 527 8.53 -12.84 23.59
C ILE A 527 9.23 -13.23 22.27
N LYS A 528 9.03 -12.45 21.20
CA LYS A 528 9.56 -12.70 19.83
C LYS A 528 11.07 -12.39 19.67
N THR A 529 11.74 -11.85 20.69
CA THR A 529 13.17 -11.51 20.62
C THR A 529 14.09 -12.74 20.76
N ALA A 530 15.34 -12.64 20.30
CA ALA A 530 16.32 -13.72 20.42
C ALA A 530 16.52 -14.22 21.87
N GLY A 531 16.41 -13.34 22.87
CA GLY A 531 16.42 -13.73 24.29
C GLY A 531 15.04 -13.90 24.95
N GLY A 532 13.96 -13.75 24.18
CA GLY A 532 12.57 -14.05 24.53
C GLY A 532 12.27 -15.55 24.53
N LEU A 533 10.99 -15.95 24.57
CA LEU A 533 10.62 -17.38 24.58
C LEU A 533 10.96 -18.08 23.26
N THR A 534 11.05 -17.35 22.15
CA THR A 534 11.48 -17.92 20.85
C THR A 534 12.90 -18.50 20.88
N GLY A 535 13.77 -18.00 21.77
CA GLY A 535 15.12 -18.54 22.00
C GLY A 535 15.23 -19.53 23.16
N ARG A 536 14.11 -19.90 23.82
CA ARG A 536 14.05 -20.78 25.00
C ARG A 536 13.07 -21.95 24.77
N SER A 537 12.95 -22.87 25.73
CA SER A 537 11.92 -23.92 25.72
C SER A 537 10.54 -23.38 26.14
N PHE A 538 9.45 -23.99 25.66
CA PHE A 538 8.07 -23.62 26.00
C PHE A 538 7.46 -24.41 27.16
N THR A 539 8.29 -24.96 28.06
CA THR A 539 7.77 -25.66 29.25
C THR A 539 7.15 -24.67 30.23
N ASP A 540 6.14 -25.10 31.00
CA ASP A 540 5.46 -24.25 32.00
C ASP A 540 6.44 -23.54 32.95
N SER A 541 7.50 -24.23 33.35
CA SER A 541 8.54 -23.65 34.21
C SER A 541 9.30 -22.51 33.52
N THR A 542 9.51 -22.60 32.21
CA THR A 542 10.23 -21.58 31.43
C THR A 542 9.35 -20.40 31.09
N THR A 543 8.08 -20.62 30.75
CA THR A 543 7.11 -19.55 30.46
C THR A 543 6.78 -18.74 31.71
N VAL A 544 6.59 -19.41 32.86
CA VAL A 544 6.40 -18.75 34.17
C VAL A 544 7.66 -18.02 34.62
N ALA A 545 8.84 -18.67 34.53
CA ALA A 545 10.12 -18.03 34.86
C ALA A 545 10.37 -16.78 34.02
N TRP A 546 10.12 -16.87 32.71
CA TRP A 546 10.28 -15.74 31.81
C TRP A 546 9.29 -14.63 32.14
N THR A 547 8.01 -14.94 32.40
CA THR A 547 7.01 -13.91 32.68
C THR A 547 7.29 -13.17 33.98
N LEU A 548 7.53 -13.90 35.08
CA LEU A 548 7.82 -13.34 36.40
C LEU A 548 9.21 -12.67 36.47
N GLY A 549 10.19 -13.23 35.75
CA GLY A 549 11.55 -12.71 35.68
C GLY A 549 11.70 -11.51 34.74
N SER A 550 11.04 -11.51 33.58
CA SER A 550 11.29 -10.54 32.50
C SER A 550 10.99 -9.09 32.88
N LEU A 551 9.98 -8.83 33.71
CA LEU A 551 9.70 -7.50 34.25
C LEU A 551 10.87 -6.96 35.07
N ARG A 552 11.34 -7.77 36.03
CA ARG A 552 12.41 -7.36 36.95
C ARG A 552 13.74 -7.22 36.24
N LEU A 553 14.04 -8.16 35.33
CA LEU A 553 15.21 -8.05 34.48
C LEU A 553 15.10 -6.87 33.51
N GLN A 554 13.89 -6.45 33.09
CA GLN A 554 13.71 -5.24 32.27
C GLN A 554 14.19 -4.00 33.01
N TYR A 555 13.85 -3.82 34.29
CA TYR A 555 14.31 -2.64 35.04
C TYR A 555 15.82 -2.62 35.19
N VAL A 556 16.43 -3.78 35.40
CA VAL A 556 17.89 -3.88 35.41
C VAL A 556 18.45 -3.48 34.05
N CYS A 557 17.84 -3.91 32.94
CA CYS A 557 18.25 -3.51 31.59
C CYS A 557 18.11 -2.00 31.36
N GLU A 558 16.98 -1.40 31.74
CA GLU A 558 16.72 0.05 31.61
C GLU A 558 17.70 0.87 32.44
N GLU A 559 18.03 0.43 33.66
CA GLU A 559 19.01 1.09 34.52
C GLU A 559 20.45 0.90 34.01
N VAL A 560 20.78 -0.24 33.38
CA VAL A 560 22.06 -0.45 32.67
C VAL A 560 22.18 0.47 31.47
N GLU A 561 21.12 0.57 30.69
CA GLU A 561 21.03 1.45 29.53
C GLU A 561 21.17 2.93 29.91
N SER A 562 20.46 3.35 30.96
CA SER A 562 20.56 4.69 31.54
C SER A 562 21.95 4.99 32.09
N PHE A 563 22.52 4.05 32.86
CA PHE A 563 23.88 4.17 33.38
C PHE A 563 24.93 4.29 32.27
N ALA A 564 24.81 3.48 31.22
CA ALA A 564 25.74 3.49 30.09
C ALA A 564 25.50 4.66 29.11
N GLY A 565 24.43 5.44 29.26
CA GLY A 565 24.05 6.49 28.30
C GLY A 565 23.73 5.95 26.90
N VAL A 566 23.43 4.64 26.81
CA VAL A 566 23.08 3.93 25.56
C VAL A 566 21.63 3.53 25.52
N ALA A 567 20.83 3.99 26.49
CA ALA A 567 19.39 3.87 26.42
C ALA A 567 18.95 4.26 25.02
N CYS A 568 18.24 3.34 24.36
CA CYS A 568 17.42 3.69 23.21
C CYS A 568 16.23 4.55 23.69
N ALA A 569 16.48 5.56 24.53
CA ALA A 569 15.80 6.79 24.34
C ALA A 569 16.07 7.15 22.88
N THR A 570 15.04 7.04 22.05
CA THR A 570 14.91 7.95 20.93
C THR A 570 15.46 9.29 21.40
N THR A 571 16.38 9.90 20.64
CA THR A 571 16.72 11.32 20.76
C THR A 571 15.59 12.06 21.47
N GLU A 572 15.85 12.88 22.50
CA GLU A 572 14.77 13.60 23.21
C GLU A 572 13.78 14.26 22.23
N GLN A 573 14.29 14.64 21.05
CA GLN A 573 13.54 15.00 19.85
C GLN A 573 12.76 13.85 19.17
N HIS A 574 11.44 14.06 18.99
CA HIS A 574 10.54 13.17 18.23
C HIS A 574 11.03 12.89 16.80
N ILE A 575 10.74 11.70 16.25
CA ILE A 575 11.22 11.28 14.91
C ILE A 575 10.77 12.27 13.82
N ASP A 576 9.54 12.78 13.91
CA ASP A 576 8.97 13.74 12.96
C ASP A 576 9.57 15.15 13.06
N MET A 577 10.37 15.44 14.09
CA MET A 577 11.11 16.69 14.24
C MET A 577 12.54 16.61 13.71
N ARG A 578 13.02 15.41 13.38
CA ARG A 578 14.37 15.24 12.83
C ARG A 578 14.44 15.91 11.47
N SER A 579 15.49 16.70 11.22
CA SER A 579 15.68 17.43 9.96
C SER A 579 15.57 16.52 8.73
N THR A 580 16.15 15.32 8.78
CA THR A 580 16.05 14.32 7.70
C THR A 580 14.62 13.85 7.43
N ARG A 581 13.80 13.73 8.49
CA ARG A 581 12.39 13.34 8.36
C ARG A 581 11.55 14.48 7.81
N VAL A 582 11.75 15.71 8.29
CA VAL A 582 11.07 16.92 7.79
C VAL A 582 11.36 17.13 6.30
N ILE A 583 12.64 17.07 5.89
CA ILE A 583 13.05 17.21 4.49
C ILE A 583 12.38 16.15 3.61
N ARG A 584 12.37 14.88 4.07
CA ARG A 584 11.75 13.79 3.32
C ARG A 584 10.24 13.96 3.19
N ASP A 585 9.55 14.29 4.27
CA ASP A 585 8.10 14.46 4.27
C ASP A 585 7.68 15.65 3.40
N ASN A 586 8.40 16.77 3.46
CA ASN A 586 8.17 17.92 2.57
C ASN A 586 8.42 17.56 1.09
N SER A 587 9.51 16.82 0.78
CA SER A 587 9.79 16.35 -0.58
C SER A 587 8.71 15.39 -1.10
N ASP A 588 8.20 14.51 -0.25
CA ASP A 588 7.13 13.58 -0.63
C ASP A 588 5.80 14.31 -0.83
N VAL A 589 5.46 15.29 0.02
CA VAL A 589 4.28 16.17 -0.15
C VAL A 589 4.34 16.91 -1.48
N GLU A 590 5.51 17.41 -1.88
CA GLU A 590 5.69 18.10 -3.16
C GLU A 590 5.42 17.15 -4.34
N LYS A 591 5.90 15.90 -4.30
CA LYS A 591 5.60 14.91 -5.34
C LYS A 591 4.10 14.64 -5.45
N LEU A 592 3.42 14.49 -4.31
CA LEU A 592 1.97 14.31 -4.26
C LEU A 592 1.23 15.54 -4.81
N TYR A 593 1.69 16.74 -4.44
CA TYR A 593 1.10 18.01 -4.86
C TYR A 593 1.22 18.21 -6.37
N VAL A 594 2.41 17.97 -6.94
CA VAL A 594 2.64 17.96 -8.39
C VAL A 594 1.69 16.97 -9.07
N TRP A 595 1.54 15.76 -8.53
CA TRP A 595 0.63 14.78 -9.12
C TRP A 595 -0.84 15.22 -9.10
N PHE A 596 -1.32 15.81 -8.00
CA PHE A 596 -2.68 16.34 -7.90
C PHE A 596 -2.90 17.61 -8.74
N SER A 597 -1.84 18.37 -9.03
CA SER A 597 -1.90 19.48 -9.99
C SER A 597 -2.10 18.98 -11.43
N GLU A 598 -1.64 17.76 -11.74
CA GLU A 598 -1.83 17.10 -13.03
C GLU A 598 -3.14 16.29 -13.08
N HIS A 599 -3.59 15.79 -11.94
CA HIS A 599 -4.80 14.98 -11.74
C HIS A 599 -5.67 15.65 -10.69
N ASN A 600 -6.46 16.65 -11.10
CA ASN A 600 -7.28 17.44 -10.19
C ASN A 600 -8.16 16.53 -9.31
N PRO A 601 -7.98 16.52 -7.98
CA PRO A 601 -8.79 15.68 -7.08
C PRO A 601 -10.24 16.15 -6.95
N PHE A 602 -10.51 17.38 -7.37
CA PHE A 602 -11.80 18.04 -7.29
C PHE A 602 -12.29 18.50 -8.67
N PRO A 603 -12.44 17.60 -9.65
CA PRO A 603 -12.89 17.98 -10.99
C PRO A 603 -14.37 18.37 -10.96
N GLU A 604 -14.78 19.26 -11.86
CA GLU A 604 -16.21 19.50 -12.13
C GLU A 604 -16.74 18.41 -13.06
N GLY A 605 -17.96 17.93 -12.83
CA GLY A 605 -18.58 16.94 -13.71
C GLY A 605 -19.64 16.07 -13.06
N LYS A 606 -20.32 15.27 -13.89
CA LYS A 606 -21.42 14.38 -13.43
C LYS A 606 -20.97 12.95 -13.16
N GLU A 607 -19.73 12.62 -13.50
CA GLU A 607 -19.24 11.25 -13.49
C GLU A 607 -18.22 11.02 -12.38
N LEU A 608 -18.19 9.80 -11.84
CA LEU A 608 -17.18 9.35 -10.89
C LEU A 608 -15.98 8.82 -11.67
N ILE A 609 -14.80 9.40 -11.50
CA ILE A 609 -13.62 9.11 -12.30
C ILE A 609 -12.45 8.72 -11.39
N SER A 610 -11.73 7.67 -11.77
CA SER A 610 -10.44 7.33 -11.16
C SER A 610 -9.37 8.32 -11.60
N LEU A 611 -8.72 9.00 -10.66
CA LEU A 611 -7.67 9.98 -10.97
C LEU A 611 -6.44 9.33 -11.62
N GLY A 612 -6.09 8.10 -11.24
CA GLY A 612 -4.88 7.42 -11.76
C GLY A 612 -5.08 6.76 -13.12
N THR A 613 -6.27 6.21 -13.38
CA THR A 613 -6.55 5.41 -14.60
C THR A 613 -7.50 6.09 -15.58
N GLY A 614 -8.23 7.12 -15.15
CA GLY A 614 -9.30 7.75 -15.91
C GLY A 614 -10.51 6.85 -16.14
N ILE A 615 -10.64 5.75 -15.40
CA ILE A 615 -11.81 4.85 -15.47
C ILE A 615 -13.03 5.57 -14.91
N ILE A 616 -14.14 5.47 -15.63
CA ILE A 616 -15.41 6.12 -15.29
C ILE A 616 -16.35 5.10 -14.66
N GLY A 617 -16.84 5.43 -13.46
CA GLY A 617 -17.84 4.69 -12.70
C GLY A 617 -19.14 4.50 -13.47
N ASN A 618 -19.62 3.27 -13.52
CA ASN A 618 -20.98 2.99 -13.98
C ASN A 618 -22.01 3.28 -12.87
N ASN A 619 -23.30 3.25 -13.20
CA ASN A 619 -24.40 3.55 -12.26
C ASN A 619 -24.47 2.63 -11.02
N SER A 620 -23.74 1.51 -10.99
CA SER A 620 -23.68 0.64 -9.81
C SER A 620 -22.64 1.09 -8.78
N ILE A 621 -21.66 1.92 -9.18
CA ILE A 621 -20.59 2.39 -8.29
C ILE A 621 -21.12 3.53 -7.42
N ASN A 622 -20.95 3.38 -6.10
CA ASN A 622 -21.50 4.31 -5.12
C ASN A 622 -20.54 4.60 -3.95
N CYS A 623 -19.25 4.31 -4.07
CA CYS A 623 -18.26 4.57 -3.00
C CYS A 623 -18.15 6.03 -2.54
N HIS A 624 -18.48 6.99 -3.41
CA HIS A 624 -18.59 8.42 -3.09
C HIS A 624 -19.77 8.75 -2.15
N LYS A 625 -20.64 7.78 -1.85
CA LYS A 625 -21.80 7.91 -0.95
C LYS A 625 -21.69 7.05 0.30
N ALA A 626 -20.46 6.80 0.77
CA ALA A 626 -20.24 5.86 1.88
C ALA A 626 -20.85 6.37 3.18
N LEU A 627 -20.79 7.67 3.45
CA LEU A 627 -21.40 8.25 4.66
C LEU A 627 -22.93 8.07 4.67
N GLU A 628 -23.61 8.33 3.54
CA GLU A 628 -25.07 8.19 3.45
C GLU A 628 -25.50 6.72 3.56
N VAL A 629 -24.89 5.84 2.78
CA VAL A 629 -25.18 4.39 2.80
C VAL A 629 -24.94 3.81 4.19
N GLY A 630 -23.82 4.17 4.82
CA GLY A 630 -23.48 3.77 6.17
C GLY A 630 -24.50 4.23 7.22
N SER A 631 -24.93 5.49 7.12
CA SER A 631 -25.91 6.10 8.03
C SER A 631 -27.30 5.45 7.90
N GLU A 632 -27.71 5.08 6.69
CA GLU A 632 -28.94 4.32 6.47
C GLU A 632 -28.89 2.92 7.08
N LEU A 633 -27.74 2.23 6.95
CA LEU A 633 -27.55 0.91 7.54
C LEU A 633 -27.57 0.96 9.07
N LEU A 634 -26.96 2.00 9.66
CA LEU A 634 -26.98 2.23 11.10
C LEU A 634 -28.42 2.39 11.62
N LYS A 635 -29.28 3.14 10.91
CA LYS A 635 -30.70 3.32 11.29
C LYS A 635 -31.47 2.00 11.26
N LYS A 636 -31.18 1.11 10.31
CA LYS A 636 -31.87 -0.19 10.15
C LYS A 636 -31.61 -1.18 11.27
N ILE A 637 -30.48 -1.06 11.99
CA ILE A 637 -30.10 -2.02 13.03
C ILE A 637 -30.66 -1.67 14.41
N VAL A 638 -31.09 -0.43 14.65
CA VAL A 638 -31.63 0.05 15.93
C VAL A 638 -32.83 -0.82 16.36
N GLY A 639 -32.85 -1.23 17.63
CA GLY A 639 -33.91 -2.05 18.23
C GLY A 639 -33.80 -3.56 17.98
N ASN A 640 -32.89 -4.01 17.10
CA ASN A 640 -32.58 -5.43 16.94
C ASN A 640 -31.67 -5.95 18.08
N ASN A 641 -31.56 -7.27 18.22
CA ASN A 641 -30.64 -7.90 19.19
C ASN A 641 -29.26 -8.10 18.54
N PHE A 642 -28.17 -7.88 19.27
CA PHE A 642 -26.81 -7.94 18.73
C PHE A 642 -26.43 -9.31 18.12
N GLU A 643 -26.83 -10.43 18.74
CA GLU A 643 -26.55 -11.77 18.18
C GLU A 643 -27.30 -12.01 16.85
N SER A 644 -28.51 -11.46 16.70
CA SER A 644 -29.35 -11.63 15.51
C SER A 644 -28.95 -10.76 14.30
N LEU A 645 -28.05 -9.79 14.50
CA LEU A 645 -27.62 -8.89 13.44
C LEU A 645 -26.95 -9.67 12.31
N SER A 646 -27.48 -9.54 11.09
CA SER A 646 -26.84 -10.06 9.88
C SER A 646 -26.81 -8.97 8.81
N PHE A 647 -25.66 -8.83 8.15
CA PHE A 647 -25.45 -7.84 7.10
C PHE A 647 -25.26 -8.54 5.77
N LYS A 648 -25.83 -7.99 4.70
CA LYS A 648 -25.69 -8.58 3.37
C LYS A 648 -24.53 -7.91 2.65
N ARG A 649 -23.66 -8.71 2.01
CA ARG A 649 -22.53 -8.19 1.22
C ARG A 649 -22.93 -7.24 0.08
N LYS A 650 -24.19 -7.25 -0.35
CA LYS A 650 -24.75 -6.33 -1.36
C LYS A 650 -25.08 -4.93 -0.84
N GLU A 651 -25.10 -4.75 0.48
CA GLU A 651 -25.45 -3.47 1.12
C GLU A 651 -24.23 -2.55 1.28
N LYS A 652 -23.02 -3.09 1.14
CA LYS A 652 -21.78 -2.29 1.16
C LYS A 652 -21.64 -1.47 -0.11
N VAL A 653 -20.87 -0.39 -0.04
CA VAL A 653 -20.53 0.39 -1.23
C VAL A 653 -19.64 -0.39 -2.18
N LEU A 654 -19.89 -0.20 -3.47
CA LEU A 654 -19.08 -0.72 -4.55
C LEU A 654 -18.00 0.31 -4.90
N PRO A 655 -16.71 -0.04 -4.80
CA PRO A 655 -15.60 0.81 -5.19
C PRO A 655 -15.39 0.85 -6.70
N LEU A 656 -14.62 1.81 -7.20
CA LEU A 656 -14.31 1.97 -8.63
C LEU A 656 -13.59 0.73 -9.21
N SER A 657 -12.77 0.03 -8.42
CA SER A 657 -12.12 -1.23 -8.84
C SER A 657 -13.11 -2.35 -9.20
N ALA A 658 -14.38 -2.26 -8.78
CA ALA A 658 -15.42 -3.22 -9.16
C ALA A 658 -15.78 -3.18 -10.66
N ILE A 659 -15.42 -2.11 -11.38
CA ILE A 659 -15.69 -1.96 -12.81
C ILE A 659 -14.85 -2.94 -13.64
N ASN A 660 -13.55 -3.06 -13.32
CA ASN A 660 -12.61 -3.90 -14.06
C ASN A 660 -12.80 -5.40 -13.77
N SER A 661 -13.53 -5.73 -12.70
CA SER A 661 -13.73 -7.11 -12.30
C SER A 661 -15.12 -7.62 -12.65
N SER A 662 -16.15 -6.80 -12.88
CA SER A 662 -17.53 -7.33 -12.91
C SER A 662 -18.12 -7.64 -14.29
N ILE A 663 -18.61 -8.88 -14.47
CA ILE A 663 -19.56 -9.23 -15.55
C ILE A 663 -20.99 -9.13 -15.01
N LYS A 664 -21.92 -8.63 -15.83
CA LYS A 664 -23.36 -8.77 -15.58
C LYS A 664 -23.80 -10.21 -15.85
N ILE A 665 -24.07 -10.97 -14.79
CA ILE A 665 -24.80 -12.24 -14.87
C ILE A 665 -26.20 -11.98 -14.29
N ASP A 666 -27.24 -12.17 -15.09
CA ASP A 666 -28.65 -12.01 -14.72
C ASP A 666 -28.93 -10.69 -13.96
N SER A 667 -28.50 -9.56 -14.54
CA SER A 667 -28.67 -8.19 -13.99
C SER A 667 -27.85 -7.86 -12.73
N SER A 668 -26.95 -8.74 -12.29
CA SER A 668 -26.05 -8.52 -11.14
C SER A 668 -24.59 -8.51 -11.57
N ALA A 669 -23.83 -7.51 -11.09
CA ALA A 669 -22.40 -7.35 -11.38
C ALA A 669 -21.56 -8.24 -10.44
N VAL A 670 -20.80 -9.20 -10.99
CA VAL A 670 -19.99 -10.15 -10.20
C VAL A 670 -18.49 -9.95 -10.47
N PRO A 671 -17.67 -9.52 -9.50
CA PRO A 671 -16.23 -9.35 -9.69
C PRO A 671 -15.54 -10.69 -9.96
N ILE A 672 -14.74 -10.74 -11.03
CA ILE A 672 -13.94 -11.85 -11.51
C ILE A 672 -12.52 -11.62 -11.05
N ASN A 673 -12.09 -12.46 -10.14
CA ASN A 673 -10.70 -12.57 -9.73
C ASN A 673 -10.11 -13.81 -10.43
N PRO A 674 -9.06 -13.69 -11.26
CA PRO A 674 -8.40 -14.83 -11.89
C PRO A 674 -7.98 -15.91 -10.90
N LEU A 675 -7.52 -15.56 -9.70
CA LEU A 675 -7.17 -16.51 -8.63
C LEU A 675 -8.39 -17.32 -8.18
N LEU A 676 -9.56 -16.67 -8.05
CA LEU A 676 -10.81 -17.34 -7.72
C LEU A 676 -11.26 -18.28 -8.83
N LEU A 677 -11.07 -17.91 -10.10
CA LEU A 677 -11.36 -18.79 -11.24
C LEU A 677 -10.43 -20.01 -11.24
N PHE A 678 -9.13 -19.85 -10.97
CA PHE A 678 -8.20 -20.97 -10.84
C PHE A 678 -8.60 -21.91 -9.70
N GLN A 679 -8.97 -21.38 -8.53
CA GLN A 679 -9.50 -22.20 -7.42
C GLN A 679 -10.75 -22.98 -7.82
N ARG A 680 -11.67 -22.37 -8.59
CA ARG A 680 -12.86 -23.06 -9.11
C ARG A 680 -12.52 -24.14 -10.13
N ILE A 681 -11.55 -23.89 -11.01
CA ILE A 681 -11.04 -24.86 -11.98
C ILE A 681 -10.46 -26.08 -11.26
N SER A 682 -9.63 -25.87 -10.23
CA SER A 682 -9.05 -26.97 -9.44
C SER A 682 -10.10 -27.88 -8.79
N ILE A 683 -11.30 -27.35 -8.50
CA ILE A 683 -12.40 -28.11 -7.89
C ILE A 683 -13.26 -28.81 -8.96
N LEU A 684 -13.43 -28.21 -10.14
CA LEU A 684 -14.32 -28.71 -11.18
C LEU A 684 -13.65 -29.61 -12.23
N LYS A 685 -12.33 -29.52 -12.37
CA LYS A 685 -11.57 -30.32 -13.33
C LYS A 685 -11.66 -31.80 -12.95
N ASN A 686 -12.25 -32.63 -13.82
CA ASN A 686 -12.29 -34.09 -13.66
C ASN A 686 -11.28 -34.80 -14.57
N SER A 687 -10.77 -34.12 -15.61
CA SER A 687 -9.80 -34.66 -16.56
C SER A 687 -8.82 -33.60 -17.06
N GLU A 688 -7.75 -34.01 -17.75
CA GLU A 688 -6.88 -33.06 -18.45
C GLU A 688 -7.59 -32.32 -19.59
N GLU A 689 -8.53 -32.99 -20.26
CA GLU A 689 -9.39 -32.41 -21.30
C GLU A 689 -10.23 -31.23 -20.76
N ASP A 690 -10.71 -31.29 -19.52
CA ASP A 690 -11.42 -30.17 -18.88
C ASP A 690 -10.50 -28.94 -18.75
N MET A 691 -9.22 -29.17 -18.41
CA MET A 691 -8.24 -28.08 -18.29
C MET A 691 -7.90 -27.45 -19.65
N LYS A 692 -7.79 -28.26 -20.70
CA LYS A 692 -7.62 -27.75 -22.08
C LYS A 692 -8.80 -26.84 -22.44
N LYS A 693 -10.03 -27.30 -22.19
CA LYS A 693 -11.27 -26.55 -22.44
C LYS A 693 -11.35 -25.24 -21.64
N TYR A 694 -10.90 -25.21 -20.39
CA TYR A 694 -10.88 -23.96 -19.61
C TYR A 694 -9.84 -22.95 -20.11
N LEU A 695 -8.73 -23.40 -20.70
CA LEU A 695 -7.68 -22.52 -21.23
C LEU A 695 -7.94 -22.00 -22.64
N GLU A 696 -9.00 -22.47 -23.31
CA GLU A 696 -9.60 -21.81 -24.48
C GLU A 696 -10.20 -20.44 -24.12
N TYR A 697 -10.36 -20.15 -22.83
CA TYR A 697 -10.82 -18.87 -22.30
C TYR A 697 -9.65 -18.06 -21.71
N GLU A 698 -9.79 -16.73 -21.69
CA GLU A 698 -8.74 -15.85 -21.18
C GLU A 698 -8.59 -15.88 -19.65
N LEU A 699 -9.57 -16.45 -18.93
CA LEU A 699 -9.65 -16.48 -17.46
C LEU A 699 -9.50 -15.09 -16.82
N SER A 700 -9.85 -14.06 -17.59
CA SER A 700 -9.71 -12.65 -17.27
C SER A 700 -10.67 -11.82 -18.14
N PRO A 701 -11.06 -10.60 -17.72
CA PRO A 701 -12.01 -9.75 -18.45
C PRO A 701 -11.60 -9.40 -19.89
N PHE A 702 -10.29 -9.42 -20.17
CA PHE A 702 -9.69 -9.15 -21.48
C PHE A 702 -8.35 -9.90 -21.57
N PRO A 703 -7.84 -10.21 -22.78
CA PRO A 703 -6.62 -11.01 -22.96
C PRO A 703 -5.40 -10.25 -22.44
N LEU A 704 -4.89 -10.66 -21.27
CA LEU A 704 -3.80 -9.99 -20.56
C LEU A 704 -2.48 -9.97 -21.34
N SER A 705 -2.32 -10.80 -22.35
CA SER A 705 -1.16 -10.81 -23.25
C SER A 705 -1.19 -9.68 -24.29
N LEU A 706 -2.36 -9.08 -24.55
CA LEU A 706 -2.57 -8.01 -25.54
C LEU A 706 -3.15 -6.71 -24.93
N PHE A 707 -3.75 -6.78 -23.76
CA PHE A 707 -4.43 -5.66 -23.10
C PHE A 707 -3.96 -5.48 -21.65
N THR A 708 -4.11 -4.26 -21.16
CA THR A 708 -4.05 -3.88 -19.75
C THR A 708 -5.39 -3.27 -19.34
N GLU A 709 -5.54 -2.95 -18.06
CA GLU A 709 -6.72 -2.22 -17.55
C GLU A 709 -6.93 -0.87 -18.26
N ASN A 710 -5.87 -0.30 -18.84
CA ASN A 710 -5.89 0.98 -19.57
C ASN A 710 -6.11 0.83 -21.08
N GLY A 711 -6.42 -0.39 -21.57
CA GLY A 711 -6.66 -0.68 -22.99
C GLY A 711 -5.55 -1.49 -23.66
N MET A 712 -5.32 -1.29 -24.96
CA MET A 712 -4.31 -2.04 -25.73
C MET A 712 -2.90 -1.85 -25.14
N ARG A 713 -2.15 -2.94 -24.97
CA ARG A 713 -0.74 -2.89 -24.54
C ARG A 713 0.09 -2.10 -25.55
N LYS A 714 1.05 -1.32 -25.04
CA LYS A 714 1.98 -0.52 -25.85
C LYS A 714 3.42 -1.01 -25.65
N GLY A 715 4.16 -1.11 -26.75
CA GLY A 715 5.57 -1.46 -26.76
C GLY A 715 6.47 -0.27 -27.13
N THR A 716 7.78 -0.43 -26.97
CA THR A 716 8.76 0.61 -27.31
C THR A 716 8.95 0.69 -28.82
N LYS A 717 8.21 1.57 -29.52
CA LYS A 717 8.29 1.74 -30.98
C LYS A 717 9.72 2.03 -31.49
N SER A 718 10.47 2.85 -30.77
CA SER A 718 11.82 3.30 -31.16
C SER A 718 12.87 2.20 -31.23
N SER A 719 12.63 1.01 -30.65
CA SER A 719 13.56 -0.12 -30.72
C SER A 719 13.76 -0.63 -32.14
N LEU A 720 12.86 -0.31 -33.07
CA LEU A 720 12.99 -0.74 -34.47
C LEU A 720 14.09 0.02 -35.22
N TYR A 721 14.46 1.24 -34.78
CA TYR A 721 15.56 2.00 -35.40
C TYR A 721 16.89 1.25 -35.36
N THR A 722 17.15 0.45 -34.32
CA THR A 722 18.40 -0.32 -34.19
C THR A 722 18.51 -1.46 -35.20
N SER A 723 17.39 -1.83 -35.84
CA SER A 723 17.34 -2.87 -36.87
C SER A 723 17.68 -2.34 -38.27
N PHE A 724 17.89 -1.02 -38.42
CA PHE A 724 18.07 -0.33 -39.68
C PHE A 724 19.44 0.37 -39.73
N LYS A 725 20.15 0.23 -40.86
CA LYS A 725 21.45 0.89 -41.08
C LYS A 725 21.25 2.35 -41.50
N THR A 726 22.02 3.25 -40.92
CA THR A 726 22.06 4.67 -41.30
C THR A 726 23.01 4.90 -42.48
N ILE A 727 22.70 5.91 -43.28
CA ILE A 727 23.58 6.41 -44.35
C ILE A 727 24.54 7.43 -43.73
N GLN A 728 25.82 7.33 -44.07
CA GLN A 728 26.84 8.32 -43.74
C GLN A 728 27.11 9.19 -44.98
N GLU A 729 27.15 10.51 -44.79
CA GLU A 729 27.54 11.52 -45.79
C GLU A 729 26.77 11.48 -47.14
N GLN A 730 25.55 12.02 -47.15
CA GLN A 730 24.78 12.31 -48.37
C GLN A 730 24.79 13.83 -48.64
N VAL A 731 25.31 14.24 -49.79
CA VAL A 731 25.22 15.63 -50.27
C VAL A 731 23.98 15.76 -51.16
N PHE A 732 23.09 16.70 -50.84
CA PHE A 732 21.90 16.99 -51.63
C PHE A 732 22.17 18.14 -52.60
N GLY A 733 21.70 18.02 -53.84
CA GLY A 733 21.82 19.06 -54.87
C GLY A 733 20.83 20.22 -54.68
N GLU A 734 20.82 21.17 -55.61
CA GLU A 734 20.01 22.41 -55.53
C GLU A 734 18.48 22.18 -55.65
N SER A 735 18.05 21.07 -56.26
CA SER A 735 16.63 20.66 -56.35
C SER A 735 16.29 19.69 -55.21
N HIS A 736 15.99 20.24 -54.03
CA HIS A 736 15.80 19.47 -52.80
C HIS A 736 14.60 19.98 -51.98
N LEU A 737 13.56 19.15 -51.88
CA LEU A 737 12.36 19.43 -51.08
C LEU A 737 12.43 18.75 -49.72
N ARG A 738 12.05 19.46 -48.65
CA ARG A 738 11.83 18.87 -47.32
C ARG A 738 10.34 18.77 -47.00
N VAL A 739 9.86 17.56 -46.70
CA VAL A 739 8.51 17.31 -46.18
C VAL A 739 8.61 17.08 -44.67
N ILE A 740 8.06 17.99 -43.88
CA ILE A 740 8.22 18.02 -42.42
C ILE A 740 6.94 17.52 -41.75
N ASP A 741 7.12 16.62 -40.78
CA ASP A 741 6.09 16.21 -39.83
C ASP A 741 5.69 17.41 -38.94
N GLY A 742 4.44 17.85 -39.10
CA GLY A 742 3.87 18.95 -38.34
C GLY A 742 3.71 18.60 -36.85
N GLY A 743 3.44 17.35 -36.51
CA GLY A 743 3.39 16.86 -35.13
C GLY A 743 4.76 16.98 -34.44
N PHE A 744 5.82 16.56 -35.13
CA PHE A 744 7.20 16.81 -34.71
C PHE A 744 7.47 18.31 -34.50
N LEU A 745 7.09 19.14 -35.46
CA LEU A 745 7.37 20.58 -35.44
C LEU A 745 6.76 21.26 -34.22
N LEU A 746 5.52 20.92 -33.85
CA LEU A 746 4.80 21.52 -32.72
C LEU A 746 5.59 21.47 -31.41
N HIS A 747 6.38 20.43 -31.17
CA HIS A 747 7.15 20.26 -29.93
C HIS A 747 8.60 20.78 -30.00
N LYS A 748 9.02 21.41 -31.11
CA LYS A 748 10.41 21.90 -31.27
C LYS A 748 10.66 23.34 -30.87
N VAL A 749 9.65 24.19 -30.94
CA VAL A 749 9.82 25.62 -30.65
C VAL A 749 9.46 25.90 -29.20
N HIS A 750 10.39 26.51 -28.47
CA HIS A 750 10.15 26.85 -27.07
C HIS A 750 9.27 28.10 -26.93
N TRP A 751 8.16 27.95 -26.21
CA TRP A 751 7.30 29.05 -25.83
C TRP A 751 7.94 29.80 -24.64
N GLY A 752 8.36 31.05 -24.86
CA GLY A 752 8.88 31.90 -23.79
C GLY A 752 7.77 32.33 -22.83
N ARG A 753 8.12 32.72 -21.59
CA ARG A 753 7.15 33.27 -20.63
C ARG A 753 6.61 34.63 -21.14
N LEU A 754 5.31 34.86 -20.98
CA LEU A 754 4.62 36.11 -21.34
C LEU A 754 4.66 36.46 -22.84
N VAL A 755 4.84 35.47 -23.71
CA VAL A 755 4.87 35.67 -25.17
C VAL A 755 3.51 35.33 -25.75
N ALA A 756 2.91 36.25 -26.50
CA ALA A 756 1.61 36.05 -27.13
C ALA A 756 1.67 34.99 -28.26
N PHE A 757 0.54 34.36 -28.55
CA PHE A 757 0.45 33.30 -29.56
C PHE A 757 0.92 33.72 -30.97
N GLY A 758 0.69 34.96 -31.39
CA GLY A 758 1.18 35.48 -32.68
C GLY A 758 2.70 35.57 -32.73
N GLU A 759 3.34 36.01 -31.64
CA GLU A 759 4.80 35.99 -31.52
C GLU A 759 5.35 34.56 -31.46
N ILE A 760 4.63 33.64 -30.84
CA ILE A 760 4.96 32.21 -30.86
C ILE A 760 4.92 31.68 -32.30
N CYS A 761 3.87 31.95 -33.08
CA CYS A 761 3.79 31.57 -34.49
C CYS A 761 4.96 32.12 -35.31
N ASN A 762 5.37 33.38 -35.08
CA ASN A 762 6.55 33.96 -35.72
C ASN A 762 7.85 33.22 -35.35
N LYS A 763 7.97 32.71 -34.12
CA LYS A 763 9.11 31.84 -33.73
C LYS A 763 9.13 30.54 -34.52
N TYR A 764 7.98 29.93 -34.82
CA TYR A 764 7.93 28.75 -35.71
C TYR A 764 8.37 29.09 -37.14
N VAL A 765 7.91 30.21 -37.68
CA VAL A 765 8.34 30.69 -39.01
C VAL A 765 9.86 30.93 -39.06
N ALA A 766 10.42 31.58 -38.04
CA ALA A 766 11.85 31.83 -37.92
C ALA A 766 12.64 30.51 -37.81
N TYR A 767 12.15 29.58 -36.99
CA TYR A 767 12.76 28.25 -36.83
C TYR A 767 12.83 27.50 -38.17
N ILE A 768 11.73 27.48 -38.93
CA ILE A 768 11.71 26.79 -40.23
C ILE A 768 12.68 27.45 -41.21
N SER A 769 12.67 28.78 -41.29
CA SER A 769 13.54 29.53 -42.19
C SER A 769 15.03 29.32 -41.88
N GLN A 770 15.39 29.28 -40.59
CA GLN A 770 16.76 29.10 -40.14
C GLN A 770 17.28 27.66 -40.30
N HIS A 771 16.42 26.66 -40.07
CA HIS A 771 16.85 25.24 -40.03
C HIS A 771 16.60 24.47 -41.32
N PHE A 772 15.59 24.84 -42.11
CA PHE A 772 15.14 24.06 -43.27
C PHE A 772 15.09 24.85 -44.59
N GLY A 773 15.26 26.17 -44.57
CA GLY A 773 15.29 27.01 -45.77
C GLY A 773 13.91 27.23 -46.42
N LYS A 774 13.88 27.59 -47.71
CA LYS A 774 12.64 28.01 -48.43
C LYS A 774 11.87 26.89 -49.13
N GLN A 775 12.50 25.76 -49.48
CA GLN A 775 11.84 24.63 -50.16
C GLN A 775 11.33 23.61 -49.13
N VAL A 776 10.22 23.97 -48.47
CA VAL A 776 9.64 23.20 -47.36
C VAL A 776 8.13 23.01 -47.57
N MET A 777 7.66 21.79 -47.27
CA MET A 777 6.24 21.46 -47.15
C MET A 777 5.99 20.86 -45.77
N ILE A 778 4.96 21.33 -45.07
CA ILE A 778 4.62 20.86 -43.71
C ILE A 778 3.26 20.20 -43.74
N VAL A 779 3.15 19.01 -43.12
CA VAL A 779 1.89 18.27 -43.06
C VAL A 779 1.48 18.11 -41.60
N PHE A 780 0.35 18.69 -41.22
CA PHE A 780 -0.23 18.58 -39.87
C PHE A 780 -1.27 17.47 -39.78
N ASP A 781 -1.48 16.97 -38.56
CA ASP A 781 -2.57 16.04 -38.24
C ASP A 781 -3.96 16.66 -38.48
N GLY A 782 -4.92 15.78 -38.78
CA GLY A 782 -6.33 16.08 -38.91
C GLY A 782 -7.16 15.73 -37.67
N TYR A 783 -8.22 16.52 -37.47
CA TYR A 783 -9.14 16.39 -36.35
C TYR A 783 -10.58 16.61 -36.85
N PRO A 784 -11.25 15.57 -37.35
CA PRO A 784 -12.59 15.73 -37.89
C PRO A 784 -13.59 16.07 -36.77
N GLU A 785 -14.43 17.09 -37.00
CA GLU A 785 -15.34 17.67 -35.98
C GLU A 785 -16.57 16.80 -35.66
N ASN A 786 -16.94 15.87 -36.54
CA ASN A 786 -18.16 15.06 -36.38
C ASN A 786 -17.96 13.92 -35.37
N GLU A 787 -18.74 13.91 -34.28
CA GLU A 787 -18.71 12.86 -33.24
C GLU A 787 -19.02 11.46 -33.78
N ASN A 788 -19.68 11.36 -34.94
CA ASN A 788 -19.99 10.11 -35.65
C ASN A 788 -18.83 9.53 -36.47
N THR A 789 -17.68 10.22 -36.56
CA THR A 789 -16.56 9.76 -37.40
C THR A 789 -15.89 8.49 -36.85
N THR A 790 -15.64 7.56 -37.76
CA THR A 790 -15.10 6.21 -37.59
C THR A 790 -13.58 6.20 -37.34
N SER A 791 -13.04 7.14 -36.56
CA SER A 791 -11.59 7.19 -36.32
C SER A 791 -11.14 6.15 -35.31
N THR A 792 -10.29 5.21 -35.73
CA THR A 792 -9.65 4.21 -34.85
C THR A 792 -8.58 4.83 -33.94
N LYS A 793 -8.09 6.04 -34.24
CA LYS A 793 -7.13 6.77 -33.39
C LYS A 793 -7.78 7.47 -32.20
N LYS A 794 -9.10 7.67 -32.17
CA LYS A 794 -9.81 8.33 -31.05
C LYS A 794 -9.58 7.61 -29.71
N SER A 795 -9.53 6.27 -29.71
CA SER A 795 -9.19 5.49 -28.51
C SER A 795 -7.79 5.78 -27.97
N GLU A 796 -6.78 5.87 -28.85
CA GLU A 796 -5.41 6.21 -28.44
C GLU A 796 -5.28 7.67 -27.99
N ARG A 797 -6.01 8.59 -28.64
CA ARG A 797 -6.03 10.00 -28.23
C ARG A 797 -6.71 10.19 -26.87
N MET A 798 -7.86 9.55 -26.63
CA MET A 798 -8.51 9.52 -25.30
C MET A 798 -7.59 8.93 -24.22
N ARG A 799 -6.82 7.89 -24.54
CA ARG A 799 -5.84 7.33 -23.61
C ARG A 799 -4.72 8.34 -23.27
N ARG A 800 -4.29 9.17 -24.23
CA ARG A 800 -3.27 10.21 -24.02
C ARG A 800 -3.84 11.42 -23.27
N SER A 801 -5.08 11.84 -23.55
CA SER A 801 -5.73 12.97 -22.87
C SER A 801 -6.03 12.68 -21.40
N ARG A 802 -6.22 11.41 -21.01
CA ARG A 802 -6.37 10.99 -19.61
C ARG A 802 -5.16 11.32 -18.71
N LYS A 803 -3.99 11.65 -19.27
CA LYS A 803 -2.79 12.03 -18.50
C LYS A 803 -2.72 13.51 -18.12
N PHE A 804 -3.48 14.39 -18.78
CA PHE A 804 -3.41 15.83 -18.57
C PHE A 804 -4.81 16.44 -18.79
N GLN A 805 -5.51 16.83 -17.73
CA GLN A 805 -6.76 17.58 -17.85
C GLN A 805 -6.45 19.07 -17.97
N VAL A 806 -6.32 19.57 -19.20
CA VAL A 806 -6.15 20.99 -19.48
C VAL A 806 -7.45 21.56 -20.07
N PRO A 807 -7.99 22.68 -19.54
CA PRO A 807 -9.23 23.26 -20.04
C PRO A 807 -9.10 23.70 -21.51
N GLU A 808 -10.23 23.69 -22.22
CA GLU A 808 -10.32 24.31 -23.55
C GLU A 808 -10.07 25.82 -23.40
N CYS A 809 -9.19 26.35 -24.23
CA CYS A 809 -8.82 27.77 -24.26
C CYS A 809 -9.26 28.37 -25.59
N VAL A 810 -10.05 29.44 -25.53
CA VAL A 810 -10.34 30.29 -26.68
C VAL A 810 -9.35 31.44 -26.66
N PHE A 811 -8.58 31.61 -27.73
CA PHE A 811 -7.47 32.57 -27.80
C PHE A 811 -7.33 33.16 -29.21
N ASP A 812 -6.66 34.31 -29.29
CA ASP A 812 -6.25 34.98 -30.52
C ASP A 812 -4.73 35.22 -30.55
N ALA A 813 -4.23 35.93 -31.57
CA ALA A 813 -2.80 36.21 -31.72
C ALA A 813 -2.20 37.06 -30.57
N ASN A 814 -3.00 37.84 -29.84
CA ASN A 814 -2.55 38.69 -28.74
C ASN A 814 -2.62 38.00 -27.38
N THR A 815 -3.29 36.85 -27.32
CA THR A 815 -3.48 36.09 -26.08
C THR A 815 -2.16 35.40 -25.66
N VAL A 816 -1.87 35.42 -24.36
CA VAL A 816 -0.69 34.78 -23.77
C VAL A 816 -1.07 33.41 -23.20
N PRO A 817 -0.34 32.32 -23.53
CA PRO A 817 -0.63 31.00 -22.98
C PRO A 817 -0.36 30.96 -21.47
N THR A 818 -1.31 30.40 -20.71
CA THR A 818 -1.23 30.26 -19.24
C THR A 818 -0.52 28.97 -18.79
N CYS A 819 -0.19 28.07 -19.72
CA CYS A 819 0.50 26.81 -19.45
C CYS A 819 1.63 26.56 -20.47
N SER A 820 2.46 25.55 -20.21
CA SER A 820 3.51 25.13 -21.14
C SER A 820 2.94 24.54 -22.43
N SER A 821 3.74 24.53 -23.52
CA SER A 821 3.36 23.97 -24.82
C SER A 821 2.93 22.50 -24.74
N ASP A 822 3.64 21.69 -23.95
CA ASP A 822 3.32 20.26 -23.80
C ASP A 822 1.96 20.03 -23.11
N LYS A 823 1.61 20.88 -22.14
CA LYS A 823 0.30 20.86 -21.48
C LYS A 823 -0.78 21.38 -22.43
N PHE A 824 -0.51 22.48 -23.13
CA PHE A 824 -1.45 23.09 -24.06
C PHE A 824 -1.88 22.13 -25.18
N PHE A 825 -0.93 21.42 -25.78
CA PHE A 825 -1.18 20.46 -26.86
C PHE A 825 -1.80 19.13 -26.40
N ALA A 826 -1.95 18.91 -25.10
CA ALA A 826 -2.66 17.73 -24.58
C ALA A 826 -4.19 17.82 -24.80
N ASN A 827 -4.73 19.05 -24.90
CA ASN A 827 -6.13 19.27 -25.27
C ASN A 827 -6.25 19.36 -26.81
N GLU A 828 -7.06 18.47 -27.40
CA GLU A 828 -7.22 18.38 -28.86
C GLU A 828 -7.78 19.68 -29.46
N LYS A 829 -8.76 20.31 -28.82
CA LYS A 829 -9.38 21.53 -29.34
C LYS A 829 -8.40 22.70 -29.34
N ASN A 830 -7.56 22.80 -28.30
CA ASN A 830 -6.48 23.78 -28.23
C ASN A 830 -5.46 23.54 -29.36
N LYS A 831 -5.09 22.27 -29.58
CA LYS A 831 -4.18 21.87 -30.65
C LYS A 831 -4.72 22.22 -32.04
N VAL A 832 -6.00 21.94 -32.31
CA VAL A 832 -6.69 22.28 -33.56
C VAL A 832 -6.66 23.78 -33.82
N ARG A 833 -7.08 24.59 -32.84
CA ARG A 833 -7.09 26.06 -32.96
C ARG A 833 -5.69 26.62 -33.23
N PHE A 834 -4.68 26.11 -32.53
CA PHE A 834 -3.30 26.57 -32.71
C PHE A 834 -2.74 26.16 -34.07
N ILE A 835 -3.00 24.94 -34.54
CA ILE A 835 -2.59 24.48 -35.88
C ILE A 835 -3.21 25.39 -36.96
N ALA A 836 -4.50 25.73 -36.85
CA ALA A 836 -5.17 26.59 -37.81
C ALA A 836 -4.51 27.97 -37.93
N MET A 837 -4.23 28.62 -36.78
CA MET A 837 -3.52 29.89 -36.72
C MET A 837 -2.08 29.78 -37.24
N LEU A 838 -1.34 28.75 -36.85
CA LEU A 838 0.03 28.54 -37.32
C LEU A 838 0.09 28.33 -38.85
N MET A 839 -0.86 27.59 -39.42
CA MET A 839 -0.97 27.40 -40.87
C MET A 839 -1.17 28.72 -41.63
N GLU A 840 -1.94 29.66 -41.06
CA GLU A 840 -2.13 30.99 -41.65
C GLU A 840 -0.81 31.78 -41.71
N TYR A 841 -0.09 31.84 -40.60
CA TYR A 841 1.23 32.51 -40.53
C TYR A 841 2.24 31.89 -41.49
N LEU A 842 2.26 30.56 -41.62
CA LEU A 842 3.14 29.85 -42.55
C LEU A 842 2.81 30.17 -44.02
N ARG A 843 1.52 30.25 -44.36
CA ARG A 843 1.08 30.60 -45.73
C ARG A 843 1.43 32.04 -46.09
N GLN A 844 1.34 32.98 -45.15
CA GLN A 844 1.68 34.39 -45.36
C GLN A 844 3.15 34.59 -45.77
N VAL A 845 4.05 33.72 -45.32
CA VAL A 845 5.47 33.74 -45.70
C VAL A 845 5.81 32.81 -46.88
N GLY A 846 4.80 32.24 -47.55
CA GLY A 846 4.96 31.40 -48.74
C GLY A 846 5.36 29.94 -48.47
N ILE A 847 5.24 29.44 -47.23
CA ILE A 847 5.49 28.04 -46.91
C ILE A 847 4.25 27.20 -47.26
N SER A 848 4.45 26.09 -47.97
CA SER A 848 3.36 25.17 -48.32
C SER A 848 2.96 24.33 -47.10
N VAL A 849 1.68 24.35 -46.75
CA VAL A 849 1.13 23.59 -45.60
C VAL A 849 -0.08 22.78 -46.03
N GLN A 850 -0.10 21.52 -45.61
CA GLN A 850 -1.21 20.60 -45.77
C GLN A 850 -1.69 20.13 -44.39
N GLN A 851 -2.96 19.75 -44.31
CA GLN A 851 -3.52 19.10 -43.13
C GLN A 851 -4.16 17.79 -43.57
N ALA A 852 -3.78 16.71 -42.91
CA ALA A 852 -4.37 15.39 -43.16
C ALA A 852 -5.83 15.35 -42.68
N PHE A 853 -6.59 14.35 -43.11
CA PHE A 853 -7.96 14.12 -42.62
C PHE A 853 -7.96 13.62 -41.17
N GLU A 854 -7.04 12.70 -40.82
CA GLU A 854 -6.85 12.21 -39.45
C GLU A 854 -5.38 12.17 -39.07
N ASP A 855 -4.62 11.20 -39.59
CA ASP A 855 -3.22 11.00 -39.25
C ASP A 855 -2.31 11.53 -40.36
N ALA A 856 -1.29 12.32 -40.00
CA ALA A 856 -0.39 12.89 -40.99
C ALA A 856 0.56 11.86 -41.61
N ASP A 857 0.86 10.76 -40.91
CA ASP A 857 1.94 9.83 -41.28
C ASP A 857 1.90 9.34 -42.74
N VAL A 858 0.74 8.83 -43.19
CA VAL A 858 0.56 8.37 -44.58
C VAL A 858 0.61 9.55 -45.55
N THR A 859 0.01 10.69 -45.18
CA THR A 859 -0.04 11.89 -46.01
C THR A 859 1.37 12.46 -46.23
N ILE A 860 2.23 12.45 -45.22
CA ILE A 860 3.64 12.86 -45.30
C ILE A 860 4.39 12.01 -46.32
N VAL A 861 4.29 10.68 -46.20
CA VAL A 861 5.02 9.76 -47.09
C VAL A 861 4.49 9.81 -48.52
N THR A 862 3.17 9.82 -48.72
CA THR A 862 2.57 9.92 -50.06
C THR A 862 2.86 11.27 -50.72
N THR A 863 2.91 12.35 -49.95
CA THR A 863 3.36 13.66 -50.45
C THR A 863 4.81 13.61 -50.91
N ALA A 864 5.70 13.00 -50.13
CA ALA A 864 7.09 12.84 -50.53
C ALA A 864 7.25 12.02 -51.83
N ILE A 865 6.46 10.95 -51.98
CA ILE A 865 6.42 10.12 -53.20
C ILE A 865 5.89 10.92 -54.39
N ALA A 866 4.83 11.71 -54.23
CA ALA A 866 4.30 12.53 -55.32
C ALA A 866 5.34 13.56 -55.80
N GLN A 867 6.05 14.18 -54.87
CA GLN A 867 7.07 15.20 -55.16
C GLN A 867 8.39 14.62 -55.67
N SER A 868 8.64 13.31 -55.51
CA SER A 868 9.89 12.67 -55.97
C SER A 868 10.00 12.60 -57.49
N SER A 869 8.93 12.92 -58.23
CA SER A 869 8.96 13.08 -59.69
C SER A 869 9.40 14.48 -60.15
N ILE A 870 9.30 15.47 -59.25
CA ILE A 870 9.56 16.89 -59.52
C ILE A 870 10.94 17.29 -59.00
N PHE A 871 11.35 16.76 -57.86
CA PHE A 871 12.61 17.10 -57.20
C PHE A 871 13.65 15.98 -57.33
N ASN A 872 14.92 16.36 -57.50
CA ASN A 872 16.03 15.41 -57.55
C ASN A 872 16.24 14.70 -56.21
N THR A 873 15.83 15.32 -55.11
CA THR A 873 15.85 14.72 -53.77
C THR A 873 14.67 15.21 -52.97
N VAL A 874 13.99 14.28 -52.28
CA VAL A 874 12.96 14.59 -51.29
C VAL A 874 13.36 14.02 -49.93
N GLU A 875 13.35 14.86 -48.90
CA GLU A 875 13.73 14.50 -47.53
C GLU A 875 12.51 14.62 -46.60
N ILE A 876 12.10 13.49 -46.01
CA ILE A 876 11.10 13.44 -44.95
C ILE A 876 11.78 13.70 -43.61
N VAL A 877 11.31 14.68 -42.85
CA VAL A 877 11.87 15.06 -41.54
C VAL A 877 10.87 14.76 -40.43
N GLY A 878 11.22 13.86 -39.52
CA GLY A 878 10.36 13.49 -38.38
C GLY A 878 11.05 12.61 -37.34
N GLU A 879 10.45 12.48 -36.16
CA GLU A 879 10.95 11.61 -35.08
C GLU A 879 10.30 10.23 -35.05
N ASP A 880 9.10 10.08 -35.61
CA ASP A 880 8.35 8.83 -35.54
C ASP A 880 8.92 7.78 -36.50
N ILE A 881 9.01 6.55 -36.00
CA ILE A 881 9.44 5.38 -36.79
C ILE A 881 8.36 4.98 -37.79
N ASP A 882 7.10 5.35 -37.52
CA ASP A 882 5.96 5.02 -38.36
C ASP A 882 6.16 5.61 -39.78
N LEU A 883 6.75 6.80 -39.90
CA LEU A 883 7.15 7.43 -41.17
C LEU A 883 8.20 6.60 -41.95
N LEU A 884 9.22 6.08 -41.27
CA LEU A 884 10.24 5.24 -41.92
C LEU A 884 9.65 3.89 -42.35
N VAL A 885 8.79 3.29 -41.52
CA VAL A 885 8.10 2.04 -41.84
C VAL A 885 7.17 2.20 -43.04
N LEU A 886 6.41 3.30 -43.10
CA LEU A 886 5.53 3.61 -44.22
C LEU A 886 6.33 3.88 -45.50
N LEU A 887 7.44 4.63 -45.41
CA LEU A 887 8.33 4.85 -46.55
C LEU A 887 8.85 3.50 -47.11
N LEU A 888 9.27 2.59 -46.23
CA LEU A 888 9.71 1.25 -46.63
C LEU A 888 8.59 0.41 -47.25
N GLY A 889 7.37 0.52 -46.72
CA GLY A 889 6.23 -0.26 -47.18
C GLY A 889 5.64 0.23 -48.50
N LEU A 890 5.64 1.54 -48.73
CA LEU A 890 4.97 2.20 -49.86
C LEU A 890 5.92 2.51 -51.02
N ALA A 891 7.20 2.78 -50.75
CA ALA A 891 8.20 3.10 -51.77
C ALA A 891 9.54 2.37 -51.53
N PRO A 892 9.55 1.02 -51.43
CA PRO A 892 10.76 0.25 -51.11
C PRO A 892 11.92 0.43 -52.10
N GLN A 893 11.62 0.82 -53.35
CA GLN A 893 12.60 0.97 -54.43
C GLN A 893 12.99 2.43 -54.71
N SER A 894 12.50 3.40 -53.93
CA SER A 894 12.81 4.81 -54.17
C SER A 894 14.29 5.10 -53.88
N ARG A 895 14.99 5.70 -54.85
CA ARG A 895 16.42 6.06 -54.73
C ARG A 895 16.65 7.52 -54.34
N ASN A 896 15.65 8.37 -54.53
CA ASN A 896 15.72 9.82 -54.30
C ASN A 896 14.88 10.33 -53.12
N ILE A 897 14.31 9.43 -52.31
CA ILE A 897 13.57 9.76 -51.08
C ILE A 897 14.38 9.30 -49.88
N PHE A 898 14.54 10.20 -48.91
CA PHE A 898 15.29 9.97 -47.68
C PHE A 898 14.45 10.32 -46.45
N PHE A 899 14.64 9.58 -45.37
CA PHE A 899 14.07 9.90 -44.06
C PHE A 899 15.17 10.40 -43.14
N ARG A 900 15.08 11.65 -42.71
CA ARG A 900 15.95 12.26 -41.70
C ARG A 900 15.28 12.22 -40.34
N LYS A 901 15.92 11.51 -39.41
CA LYS A 901 15.65 11.62 -38.00
C LYS A 901 16.48 12.77 -37.40
N PRO A 902 15.85 13.84 -36.87
CA PRO A 902 16.56 14.98 -36.31
C PRO A 902 17.37 14.62 -35.05
N ALA A 903 18.34 15.47 -34.70
CA ALA A 903 19.15 15.30 -33.50
C ALA A 903 18.30 15.40 -32.22
N LYS A 904 18.66 14.62 -31.19
CA LYS A 904 17.98 14.65 -29.88
C LYS A 904 19.00 14.56 -28.74
N GLY A 905 19.17 15.65 -28.00
CA GLY A 905 20.17 15.74 -26.93
C GLY A 905 21.58 15.51 -27.46
N LYS A 906 22.28 14.50 -26.94
CA LYS A 906 23.63 14.11 -27.39
C LYS A 906 23.64 13.19 -28.62
N VAL A 907 22.48 12.75 -29.12
CA VAL A 907 22.38 11.84 -30.27
C VAL A 907 22.36 12.65 -31.58
N PRO A 908 23.31 12.42 -32.51
CA PRO A 908 23.38 13.13 -33.78
C PRO A 908 22.19 12.77 -34.71
N PRO A 909 21.89 13.60 -35.72
CA PRO A 909 20.85 13.28 -36.68
C PRO A 909 21.23 12.04 -37.49
N SER A 910 20.23 11.26 -37.89
CA SER A 910 20.41 10.01 -38.64
C SER A 910 19.63 10.06 -39.96
N LEU A 911 20.23 9.56 -41.03
CA LEU A 911 19.61 9.52 -42.36
C LEU A 911 19.38 8.07 -42.81
N TYR A 912 18.23 7.83 -43.41
CA TYR A 912 17.81 6.51 -43.90
C TYR A 912 17.28 6.63 -45.34
N SER A 913 17.45 5.58 -46.16
CA SER A 913 16.85 5.46 -47.49
C SER A 913 16.35 4.04 -47.71
N PRO A 914 15.20 3.84 -48.38
CA PRO A 914 14.68 2.50 -48.69
C PRO A 914 15.69 1.56 -49.36
N SER A 915 16.49 2.08 -50.28
CA SER A 915 17.47 1.27 -51.02
C SER A 915 18.79 0.98 -50.27
N ALA A 916 19.05 1.67 -49.15
CA ALA A 916 20.33 1.59 -48.43
C ALA A 916 20.23 0.83 -47.08
N LEU A 917 19.05 0.30 -46.77
CA LEU A 917 18.79 -0.40 -45.51
C LEU A 917 19.23 -1.86 -45.64
N GLY A 918 20.16 -2.27 -44.79
CA GLY A 918 20.67 -3.66 -44.74
C GLY A 918 19.66 -4.70 -44.23
N CYS A 919 18.35 -4.51 -44.44
CA CYS A 919 17.31 -5.48 -44.12
C CYS A 919 17.10 -6.46 -45.28
N SER A 920 16.67 -7.69 -44.97
CA SER A 920 16.33 -8.68 -46.00
C SER A 920 15.13 -8.21 -46.83
N GLU A 921 15.09 -8.58 -48.11
CA GLU A 921 13.97 -8.28 -49.01
C GLU A 921 12.62 -8.78 -48.45
N SER A 922 12.65 -9.91 -47.74
CA SER A 922 11.51 -10.45 -47.01
C SER A 922 10.98 -9.53 -45.91
N VAL A 923 11.86 -8.89 -45.13
CA VAL A 923 11.46 -7.94 -44.08
C VAL A 923 10.90 -6.67 -44.69
N ALA A 924 11.55 -6.12 -45.73
CA ALA A 924 11.07 -4.92 -46.42
C ALA A 924 9.67 -5.16 -47.01
N ASN A 925 9.47 -6.30 -47.67
CA ASN A 925 8.18 -6.67 -48.24
C ASN A 925 7.08 -6.89 -47.18
N ASN A 926 7.40 -7.17 -45.93
CA ASN A 926 6.40 -7.45 -44.89
C ASN A 926 6.39 -6.41 -43.76
N ILE A 927 7.06 -5.27 -43.92
CA ILE A 927 7.30 -4.32 -42.84
C ILE A 927 6.01 -3.69 -42.28
N LEU A 928 5.02 -3.43 -43.14
CA LEU A 928 3.70 -2.92 -42.72
C LEU A 928 2.99 -3.91 -41.80
N PHE A 929 2.96 -5.20 -42.19
CA PHE A 929 2.41 -6.25 -41.34
C PHE A 929 3.17 -6.36 -40.02
N VAL A 930 4.50 -6.39 -40.05
CA VAL A 930 5.32 -6.49 -38.82
C VAL A 930 4.99 -5.36 -37.87
N HIS A 931 4.94 -4.13 -38.39
CA HIS A 931 4.72 -2.97 -37.55
C HIS A 931 3.32 -2.96 -36.93
N ALA A 932 2.28 -3.24 -37.72
CA ALA A 932 0.90 -3.35 -37.23
C ALA A 932 0.71 -4.55 -36.28
N PHE A 933 1.15 -5.75 -36.65
CA PHE A 933 0.91 -6.95 -35.85
C PHE A 933 1.70 -6.95 -34.54
N SER A 934 2.89 -6.35 -34.50
CA SER A 934 3.68 -6.20 -33.26
C SER A 934 3.21 -5.06 -32.35
N GLY A 935 2.21 -4.28 -32.76
CA GLY A 935 1.62 -3.18 -32.01
C GLY A 935 2.03 -1.80 -32.53
N CYS A 936 1.04 -1.02 -32.96
CA CYS A 936 1.15 0.39 -33.32
C CYS A 936 0.10 1.23 -32.54
N ASP A 937 -0.31 2.38 -33.05
CA ASP A 937 -1.32 3.22 -32.37
C ASP A 937 -2.68 2.52 -32.26
N THR A 938 -3.06 1.74 -33.27
CA THR A 938 -4.38 1.12 -33.44
C THR A 938 -4.39 -0.39 -33.15
N THR A 939 -3.25 -0.99 -32.84
CA THR A 939 -3.13 -2.42 -32.50
C THR A 939 -2.33 -2.63 -31.21
N SER A 940 -2.51 -3.80 -30.58
CA SER A 940 -1.84 -4.16 -29.33
C SER A 940 -0.41 -4.66 -29.54
N SER A 941 0.49 -4.35 -28.61
CA SER A 941 1.75 -5.08 -28.47
C SER A 941 1.58 -6.33 -27.62
N PHE A 942 2.38 -7.37 -27.86
CA PHE A 942 2.38 -8.58 -27.06
C PHE A 942 3.21 -8.42 -25.77
N PHE A 943 2.72 -8.97 -24.65
CA PHE A 943 3.42 -8.92 -23.38
C PHE A 943 4.80 -9.59 -23.45
N ASN A 944 5.86 -8.87 -23.05
CA ASN A 944 7.26 -9.34 -23.08
C ASN A 944 7.77 -9.85 -24.43
N ILE A 945 7.18 -9.40 -25.55
CA ILE A 945 7.68 -9.72 -26.90
C ILE A 945 8.01 -8.44 -27.65
N GLY A 946 9.30 -8.18 -27.83
CA GLY A 946 9.80 -7.01 -28.56
C GLY A 946 9.72 -7.15 -30.09
N LYS A 947 9.68 -6.02 -30.80
CA LYS A 947 9.58 -5.95 -32.28
C LYS A 947 10.72 -6.70 -33.00
N SER A 948 11.91 -6.80 -32.41
CA SER A 948 13.04 -7.57 -32.95
C SER A 948 12.74 -9.07 -33.09
N LYS A 949 11.92 -9.64 -32.19
CA LYS A 949 11.52 -11.05 -32.29
C LYS A 949 10.70 -11.32 -33.55
N PHE A 950 9.81 -10.41 -33.93
CA PHE A 950 8.99 -10.50 -35.15
C PHE A 950 9.88 -10.55 -36.40
N LEU A 951 10.90 -9.69 -36.46
CA LEU A 951 11.89 -9.70 -37.55
C LEU A 951 12.64 -11.03 -37.62
N SER A 952 13.02 -11.59 -36.47
CA SER A 952 13.70 -12.88 -36.41
C SER A 952 12.82 -14.04 -36.90
N VAL A 953 11.51 -14.01 -36.62
CA VAL A 953 10.55 -15.04 -37.03
C VAL A 953 10.36 -15.04 -38.54
N ILE A 954 10.23 -13.86 -39.15
CA ILE A 954 10.09 -13.71 -40.61
C ILE A 954 11.34 -14.18 -41.35
N ASN A 955 12.53 -13.88 -40.82
CA ASN A 955 13.78 -14.32 -41.43
C ASN A 955 14.01 -15.83 -41.31
N LYS A 956 13.44 -16.50 -40.30
CA LYS A 956 13.62 -17.94 -40.06
C LYS A 956 12.62 -18.83 -40.77
N SER A 957 11.49 -18.30 -41.24
CA SER A 957 10.40 -19.10 -41.83
C SER A 957 9.94 -18.57 -43.18
N ALA A 958 10.39 -19.22 -44.26
CA ALA A 958 9.94 -18.92 -45.63
C ALA A 958 8.44 -19.24 -45.84
N GLU A 959 7.91 -20.24 -45.14
CA GLU A 959 6.50 -20.64 -45.23
C GLU A 959 5.56 -19.52 -44.71
N LEU A 960 5.93 -18.85 -43.61
CA LEU A 960 5.15 -17.75 -43.08
C LEU A 960 5.11 -16.56 -44.05
N GLN A 961 6.16 -16.34 -44.85
CA GLN A 961 6.23 -15.21 -45.79
C GLN A 961 5.12 -15.28 -46.85
N GLY A 962 4.78 -16.46 -47.36
CA GLY A 962 3.69 -16.63 -48.32
C GLY A 962 2.32 -16.29 -47.74
N VAL A 963 2.13 -16.56 -46.44
CA VAL A 963 0.89 -16.30 -45.71
C VAL A 963 0.73 -14.81 -45.35
N LEU A 964 1.83 -14.07 -45.17
CA LEU A 964 1.79 -12.63 -44.87
C LEU A 964 1.32 -11.77 -46.05
N HIS A 965 1.45 -12.24 -47.29
CA HIS A 965 0.95 -11.53 -48.46
C HIS A 965 -0.58 -11.29 -48.41
N LEU A 966 -1.32 -12.16 -47.71
CA LEU A 966 -2.77 -12.03 -47.49
C LEU A 966 -3.15 -10.69 -46.85
N PHE A 967 -2.30 -10.12 -46.00
CA PHE A 967 -2.58 -8.85 -45.33
C PHE A 967 -2.53 -7.64 -46.27
N LYS A 968 -1.97 -7.82 -47.48
CA LYS A 968 -1.92 -6.78 -48.53
C LYS A 968 -3.04 -6.92 -49.55
N GLN A 969 -3.72 -8.06 -49.60
CA GLN A 969 -4.81 -8.28 -50.55
C GLN A 969 -6.03 -7.46 -50.15
N ARG A 970 -6.62 -6.73 -51.12
CA ARG A 970 -7.78 -5.86 -50.91
C ARG A 970 -9.01 -6.62 -50.39
N THR A 971 -9.15 -7.89 -50.74
CA THR A 971 -10.23 -8.76 -50.30
C THR A 971 -9.65 -10.09 -49.91
N VAL A 972 -9.96 -10.55 -48.69
CA VAL A 972 -9.50 -11.84 -48.16
C VAL A 972 -10.61 -12.46 -47.31
N ASP A 973 -10.69 -13.79 -47.31
CA ASP A 973 -11.57 -14.51 -46.41
C ASP A 973 -11.12 -14.33 -44.94
N LYS A 974 -12.06 -14.01 -44.05
CA LYS A 974 -11.77 -13.75 -42.63
C LYS A 974 -11.26 -15.00 -41.92
N GLY A 975 -11.69 -16.20 -42.32
CA GLY A 975 -11.21 -17.47 -41.78
C GLY A 975 -9.75 -17.71 -42.15
N VAL A 976 -9.41 -17.60 -43.44
CA VAL A 976 -8.04 -17.74 -43.95
C VAL A 976 -7.09 -16.72 -43.30
N LEU A 977 -7.54 -15.47 -43.14
CA LEU A 977 -6.78 -14.42 -42.47
C LEU A 977 -6.57 -14.74 -40.97
N THR A 978 -7.58 -15.30 -40.29
CA THR A 978 -7.46 -15.72 -38.89
C THR A 978 -6.43 -16.85 -38.76
N SER A 979 -6.47 -17.86 -39.63
CA SER A 979 -5.48 -18.94 -39.65
C SER A 979 -4.06 -18.44 -39.96
N ALA A 980 -3.94 -17.36 -40.75
CA ALA A 980 -2.66 -16.69 -40.98
C ALA A 980 -2.10 -16.03 -39.72
N GLY A 981 -2.93 -15.26 -39.02
CA GLY A 981 -2.57 -14.62 -37.74
C GLY A 981 -2.25 -15.64 -36.64
N GLU A 982 -3.00 -16.73 -36.57
CA GLU A 982 -2.78 -17.84 -35.64
C GLU A 982 -1.42 -18.51 -35.88
N ARG A 983 -1.13 -18.94 -37.12
CA ARG A 983 0.15 -19.57 -37.49
C ARG A 983 1.35 -18.66 -37.18
N PHE A 984 1.23 -17.36 -37.47
CA PHE A 984 2.29 -16.42 -37.13
C PHE A 984 2.48 -16.28 -35.62
N THR A 985 1.40 -16.27 -34.84
CA THR A 985 1.45 -16.18 -33.38
C THR A 985 2.04 -17.45 -32.74
N ILE A 986 1.71 -18.64 -33.25
CA ILE A 986 2.31 -19.90 -32.80
C ILE A 986 3.84 -19.84 -32.94
N ALA A 987 4.34 -19.39 -34.10
CA ALA A 987 5.77 -19.19 -34.32
C ALA A 987 6.38 -18.14 -33.38
N LEU A 988 5.65 -17.04 -33.12
CA LEU A 988 6.09 -15.98 -32.20
C LEU A 988 6.27 -16.49 -30.76
N TYR A 989 5.46 -17.46 -30.35
CA TYR A 989 5.53 -18.10 -29.04
C TYR A 989 6.38 -19.37 -29.03
N ASN A 990 7.23 -19.58 -30.05
CA ASN A 990 8.14 -20.72 -30.20
C ASN A 990 7.41 -22.08 -30.23
N GLY A 991 6.19 -22.14 -30.80
CA GLY A 991 5.51 -23.40 -31.09
C GLY A 991 6.24 -24.24 -32.15
N SER A 992 6.05 -25.56 -32.11
CA SER A 992 6.63 -26.46 -33.12
C SER A 992 5.85 -26.39 -34.44
N LYS A 993 6.43 -26.93 -35.52
CA LYS A 993 5.79 -26.93 -36.85
C LYS A 993 4.53 -27.81 -36.90
N GLU A 994 4.43 -28.80 -36.01
CA GLU A 994 3.28 -29.68 -35.90
C GLU A 994 2.10 -29.05 -35.14
N GLU A 995 2.33 -27.93 -34.43
CA GLU A 995 1.30 -27.24 -33.66
C GLU A 995 0.36 -26.44 -34.57
N GLN A 996 -0.89 -26.89 -34.70
CA GLN A 996 -1.89 -26.26 -35.58
C GLN A 996 -2.85 -25.32 -34.83
N SER A 997 -2.86 -25.34 -33.49
CA SER A 997 -3.81 -24.57 -32.68
C SER A 997 -3.08 -23.77 -31.60
N ILE A 998 -3.39 -22.48 -31.51
CA ILE A 998 -2.83 -21.61 -30.47
C ILE A 998 -3.35 -21.96 -29.07
N ASP A 999 -4.57 -22.46 -28.95
CA ASP A 999 -5.14 -22.87 -27.66
C ASP A 999 -4.45 -24.14 -27.14
N SER A 1000 -4.10 -25.07 -28.03
CA SER A 1000 -3.24 -26.23 -27.68
C SER A 1000 -1.85 -25.78 -27.23
N LEU A 1001 -1.24 -24.81 -27.92
CA LEU A 1001 0.03 -24.21 -27.50
C LEU A 1001 -0.10 -23.53 -26.13
N ARG A 1002 -1.21 -22.82 -25.89
CA ARG A 1002 -1.52 -22.14 -24.63
C ARG A 1002 -1.58 -23.14 -23.48
N TYR A 1003 -2.25 -24.28 -23.67
CA TYR A 1003 -2.26 -25.38 -22.70
C TYR A 1003 -0.84 -25.91 -22.43
N LYS A 1004 -0.07 -26.24 -23.46
CA LYS A 1004 1.31 -26.74 -23.29
C LYS A 1004 2.21 -25.77 -22.55
N GLN A 1005 2.08 -24.46 -22.81
CA GLN A 1005 2.86 -23.43 -22.11
C GLN A 1005 2.41 -23.23 -20.67
N PHE A 1006 1.11 -23.31 -20.41
CA PHE A 1006 0.57 -23.33 -19.06
C PHE A 1006 1.12 -24.53 -18.28
N SER A 1007 1.03 -25.74 -18.81
CA SER A 1007 1.53 -26.96 -18.16
C SER A 1007 3.04 -26.88 -17.86
N LYS A 1008 3.84 -26.36 -18.78
CA LYS A 1008 5.29 -26.12 -18.54
C LYS A 1008 5.55 -25.04 -17.49
N SER A 1009 4.69 -24.04 -17.38
CA SER A 1009 4.87 -22.92 -16.46
C SER A 1009 4.31 -23.19 -15.06
N ALA A 1010 3.38 -24.14 -14.93
CA ALA A 1010 2.83 -24.61 -13.66
C ALA A 1010 3.89 -25.24 -12.74
N MET A 1011 5.04 -25.65 -13.30
CA MET A 1011 6.20 -26.17 -12.56
C MET A 1011 7.10 -25.08 -11.96
N LYS A 1012 6.76 -23.79 -12.10
CA LYS A 1012 7.57 -22.65 -11.62
C LYS A 1012 6.95 -22.01 -10.38
N ASN A 1013 7.77 -21.58 -9.42
CA ASN A 1013 7.31 -20.93 -8.16
C ASN A 1013 6.50 -19.63 -8.37
N LYS A 1014 6.63 -18.96 -9.53
CA LYS A 1014 5.86 -17.76 -9.88
C LYS A 1014 5.30 -17.89 -11.29
N PHE A 1015 3.97 -17.91 -11.40
CA PHE A 1015 3.23 -17.95 -12.67
C PHE A 1015 2.54 -16.60 -12.94
N ASN A 1016 2.64 -16.08 -14.17
CA ASN A 1016 1.97 -14.86 -14.60
C ASN A 1016 1.12 -15.17 -15.83
N LEU A 1017 -0.20 -15.01 -15.72
CA LEU A 1017 -1.15 -15.30 -16.81
C LEU A 1017 -0.87 -14.49 -18.09
N SER A 1018 -0.27 -13.30 -17.97
CA SER A 1018 0.06 -12.44 -19.12
C SER A 1018 1.14 -13.04 -20.04
N THR A 1019 1.92 -14.02 -19.58
CA THR A 1019 2.97 -14.66 -20.40
C THR A 1019 2.43 -15.70 -21.36
N LEU A 1020 1.19 -16.18 -21.16
CA LEU A 1020 0.56 -17.14 -22.06
C LEU A 1020 0.22 -16.50 -23.42
N PRO A 1021 0.24 -17.29 -24.52
CA PRO A 1021 -0.25 -16.82 -25.81
C PRO A 1021 -1.74 -16.48 -25.70
N PRO A 1022 -2.25 -15.42 -26.38
CA PRO A 1022 -3.67 -15.12 -26.38
C PRO A 1022 -4.48 -16.29 -26.97
N THR A 1023 -5.77 -16.38 -26.62
CA THR A 1023 -6.72 -17.35 -27.18
C THR A 1023 -6.96 -17.07 -28.67
N ILE A 1024 -7.47 -18.07 -29.41
CA ILE A 1024 -7.82 -17.89 -30.83
C ILE A 1024 -8.80 -16.74 -31.05
N HIS A 1025 -9.77 -16.55 -30.14
CA HIS A 1025 -10.75 -15.48 -30.24
C HIS A 1025 -10.13 -14.09 -30.06
N ALA A 1026 -9.15 -13.94 -29.16
CA ALA A 1026 -8.38 -12.71 -29.00
C ALA A 1026 -7.46 -12.45 -30.21
N ILE A 1027 -6.77 -13.48 -30.72
CA ILE A 1027 -5.90 -13.37 -31.90
C ILE A 1027 -6.69 -13.00 -33.15
N ARG A 1028 -7.89 -13.55 -33.34
CA ARG A 1028 -8.77 -13.16 -34.44
C ARG A 1028 -9.02 -11.66 -34.46
N GLN A 1029 -9.37 -11.06 -33.31
CA GLN A 1029 -9.63 -9.62 -33.22
C GLN A 1029 -8.36 -8.79 -33.45
N HIS A 1030 -7.23 -9.22 -32.90
CA HIS A 1030 -5.93 -8.57 -33.14
C HIS A 1030 -5.51 -8.63 -34.62
N THR A 1031 -5.78 -9.76 -35.27
CA THR A 1031 -5.52 -10.01 -36.69
C THR A 1031 -6.38 -9.11 -37.58
N PHE A 1032 -7.67 -8.96 -37.26
CA PHE A 1032 -8.56 -8.06 -37.98
C PHE A 1032 -8.13 -6.61 -37.88
N ARG A 1033 -7.76 -6.13 -36.68
CA ARG A 1033 -7.23 -4.76 -36.51
C ARG A 1033 -5.93 -4.56 -37.28
N THR A 1034 -5.07 -5.58 -37.32
CA THR A 1034 -3.83 -5.55 -38.10
C THR A 1034 -4.12 -5.41 -39.59
N TYR A 1035 -5.05 -6.22 -40.12
CA TYR A 1035 -5.45 -6.15 -41.52
C TYR A 1035 -6.04 -4.78 -41.85
N HIS A 1036 -6.99 -4.31 -41.04
CA HIS A 1036 -7.59 -2.98 -41.19
C HIS A 1036 -6.54 -1.88 -41.26
N GLN A 1037 -5.57 -1.89 -40.35
CA GLN A 1037 -4.50 -0.90 -40.33
C GLN A 1037 -3.60 -0.97 -41.58
N VAL A 1038 -3.23 -2.18 -42.02
CA VAL A 1038 -2.41 -2.36 -43.22
C VAL A 1038 -3.16 -1.90 -44.47
N GLN A 1039 -4.44 -2.23 -44.61
CA GLN A 1039 -5.26 -1.78 -45.74
C GLN A 1039 -5.42 -0.25 -45.75
N GLN A 1040 -5.60 0.36 -44.58
CA GLN A 1040 -5.67 1.81 -44.43
C GLN A 1040 -4.37 2.48 -44.91
N TRP A 1041 -3.20 1.94 -44.56
CA TRP A 1041 -1.91 2.45 -45.05
C TRP A 1041 -1.73 2.28 -46.56
N LEU A 1042 -2.33 1.24 -47.16
CA LEU A 1042 -2.34 1.03 -48.61
C LEU A 1042 -3.37 1.91 -49.35
N GLY A 1043 -4.14 2.72 -48.63
CA GLY A 1043 -5.16 3.62 -49.21
C GLY A 1043 -6.53 2.97 -49.43
N PHE A 1044 -6.79 1.80 -48.86
CA PHE A 1044 -8.09 1.13 -48.96
C PHE A 1044 -8.92 1.34 -47.68
N TYR A 1045 -10.17 1.78 -47.85
CA TYR A 1045 -11.11 1.93 -46.75
C TYR A 1045 -11.88 0.63 -46.50
N HIS A 1046 -11.92 0.21 -45.24
CA HIS A 1046 -12.78 -0.85 -44.72
C HIS A 1046 -13.46 -0.36 -43.44
N ASP A 1047 -14.71 -0.79 -43.22
CA ASP A 1047 -15.45 -0.44 -42.00
C ASP A 1047 -14.78 -1.04 -40.76
N PRO A 1048 -14.25 -0.23 -39.81
CA PRO A 1048 -13.55 -0.74 -38.64
C PRO A 1048 -14.41 -1.68 -37.77
N GLU A 1049 -15.74 -1.51 -37.74
CA GLU A 1049 -16.63 -2.35 -36.92
C GLU A 1049 -16.67 -3.81 -37.42
N GLU A 1050 -16.37 -4.04 -38.70
CA GLU A 1050 -16.21 -5.38 -39.25
C GLU A 1050 -14.83 -6.00 -38.98
N TRP A 1051 -13.86 -5.19 -38.54
CA TRP A 1051 -12.44 -5.54 -38.44
C TRP A 1051 -11.86 -5.29 -37.04
N GLY A 1052 -12.61 -5.67 -36.00
CA GLY A 1052 -12.12 -5.79 -34.64
C GLY A 1052 -12.22 -4.52 -33.79
N TRP A 1053 -13.09 -3.61 -34.19
CA TRP A 1053 -13.56 -2.46 -33.43
C TRP A 1053 -15.06 -2.55 -33.17
N ARG A 1054 -15.55 -1.80 -32.19
CA ARG A 1054 -16.97 -1.62 -31.88
C ARG A 1054 -17.25 -0.16 -31.59
N ARG A 1055 -18.46 0.31 -31.87
CA ARG A 1055 -18.90 1.66 -31.50
C ARG A 1055 -19.39 1.72 -30.05
N SER A 1056 -18.97 2.75 -29.32
CA SER A 1056 -19.47 3.12 -27.99
C SER A 1056 -19.88 4.59 -27.95
N GLN A 1057 -20.46 5.05 -26.84
CA GLN A 1057 -20.78 6.46 -26.62
C GLN A 1057 -19.54 7.38 -26.63
N TYR A 1058 -18.33 6.81 -26.53
CA TYR A 1058 -17.06 7.53 -26.54
C TYR A 1058 -16.33 7.44 -27.89
N GLY A 1059 -16.90 6.77 -28.89
CA GLY A 1059 -16.30 6.53 -30.22
C GLY A 1059 -15.98 5.05 -30.47
N LEU A 1060 -15.03 4.77 -31.38
CA LEU A 1060 -14.61 3.40 -31.66
C LEU A 1060 -13.68 2.86 -30.57
N GLU A 1061 -14.00 1.67 -30.07
CA GLU A 1061 -13.21 0.92 -29.09
C GLU A 1061 -12.72 -0.40 -29.68
N PRO A 1062 -11.50 -0.85 -29.36
CA PRO A 1062 -11.01 -2.15 -29.80
C PRO A 1062 -11.80 -3.28 -29.13
N VAL A 1063 -12.18 -4.31 -29.89
CA VAL A 1063 -12.79 -5.52 -29.33
C VAL A 1063 -11.70 -6.43 -28.77
N PRO A 1064 -11.59 -6.63 -27.45
CA PRO A 1064 -10.51 -7.41 -26.86
C PRO A 1064 -10.64 -8.92 -27.16
N ASN A 1065 -11.86 -9.43 -27.05
CA ASN A 1065 -12.22 -10.83 -27.25
C ASN A 1065 -13.72 -10.92 -27.57
N THR A 1066 -14.17 -12.03 -28.15
CA THR A 1066 -15.60 -12.33 -28.40
C THR A 1066 -16.18 -13.37 -27.46
N CYS A 1067 -15.35 -14.05 -26.67
CA CYS A 1067 -15.80 -15.01 -25.67
C CYS A 1067 -15.85 -14.38 -24.28
N ASP A 1068 -16.72 -14.93 -23.43
CA ASP A 1068 -16.73 -14.60 -22.01
C ASP A 1068 -15.36 -14.89 -21.38
N PRO A 1069 -15.02 -14.24 -20.25
CA PRO A 1069 -13.79 -14.50 -19.49
C PRO A 1069 -13.57 -15.94 -19.05
N ALA A 1070 -14.63 -16.70 -18.79
CA ALA A 1070 -14.59 -18.10 -18.40
C ALA A 1070 -15.91 -18.79 -18.79
N PRO A 1071 -15.94 -20.13 -18.92
CA PRO A 1071 -17.17 -20.84 -19.23
C PRO A 1071 -18.24 -20.66 -18.14
N PRO A 1072 -19.54 -20.72 -18.50
CA PRO A 1072 -20.65 -20.47 -17.58
C PRO A 1072 -20.61 -21.32 -16.30
N GLU A 1073 -20.10 -22.55 -16.37
CA GLU A 1073 -19.97 -23.47 -15.25
C GLU A 1073 -19.00 -22.94 -14.16
N LEU A 1074 -17.92 -22.27 -14.56
CA LEU A 1074 -16.99 -21.60 -13.65
C LEU A 1074 -17.57 -20.29 -13.11
N LEU A 1075 -18.29 -19.53 -13.96
CA LEU A 1075 -18.86 -18.24 -13.57
C LEU A 1075 -20.05 -18.39 -12.62
N LYS A 1076 -20.87 -19.43 -12.82
CA LYS A 1076 -22.13 -19.72 -12.11
C LYS A 1076 -21.99 -20.77 -11.02
N LEU A 1077 -20.76 -21.13 -10.59
CA LEU A 1077 -20.54 -22.11 -9.53
C LEU A 1077 -21.25 -21.66 -8.22
N ILE A 1078 -22.43 -22.23 -7.98
CA ILE A 1078 -23.29 -21.95 -6.82
C ILE A 1078 -23.18 -23.14 -5.88
N SER A 1079 -22.75 -22.88 -4.64
CA SER A 1079 -22.77 -23.87 -3.57
C SER A 1079 -24.05 -23.72 -2.75
N CYS A 1080 -24.73 -24.83 -2.47
CA CYS A 1080 -25.87 -24.81 -1.57
C CYS A 1080 -25.39 -24.94 -0.11
N LYS A 1081 -26.18 -24.35 0.80
CA LYS A 1081 -26.02 -24.51 2.25
C LYS A 1081 -27.17 -25.33 2.84
N CYS A 1082 -27.72 -26.27 2.08
CA CYS A 1082 -28.85 -27.08 2.52
C CYS A 1082 -28.41 -27.94 3.71
N LYS A 1083 -29.03 -27.75 4.88
CA LYS A 1083 -28.69 -28.50 6.10
C LYS A 1083 -29.17 -29.96 6.09
N SER A 1084 -30.03 -30.32 5.14
CA SER A 1084 -30.61 -31.66 4.93
C SER A 1084 -30.66 -31.98 3.43
N LYS A 1085 -31.16 -33.16 3.04
CA LYS A 1085 -31.28 -33.62 1.63
C LYS A 1085 -31.67 -32.48 0.68
N CYS A 1086 -30.93 -32.31 -0.41
CA CYS A 1086 -31.10 -31.20 -1.35
C CYS A 1086 -32.35 -31.34 -2.23
N GLY A 1087 -33.52 -31.08 -1.64
CA GLY A 1087 -34.81 -31.06 -2.31
C GLY A 1087 -35.07 -29.79 -3.13
N ASN A 1088 -36.34 -29.44 -3.35
CA ASN A 1088 -36.77 -28.33 -4.22
C ASN A 1088 -36.26 -26.93 -3.79
N ALA A 1089 -35.88 -26.77 -2.51
CA ALA A 1089 -35.36 -25.51 -1.98
C ALA A 1089 -33.86 -25.30 -2.26
N CYS A 1090 -33.15 -26.30 -2.79
CA CYS A 1090 -31.71 -26.24 -3.01
C CYS A 1090 -31.31 -25.15 -4.01
N GLY A 1091 -30.36 -24.29 -3.61
CA GLY A 1091 -29.82 -23.22 -4.47
C GLY A 1091 -29.16 -23.74 -5.75
N CYS A 1092 -28.43 -24.86 -5.67
CA CYS A 1092 -27.87 -25.51 -6.87
C CYS A 1092 -28.99 -25.95 -7.82
N ARG A 1093 -30.03 -26.62 -7.27
CA ARG A 1093 -31.15 -27.13 -8.06
C ARG A 1093 -31.99 -26.03 -8.70
N LYS A 1094 -32.24 -24.93 -7.97
CA LYS A 1094 -32.94 -23.73 -8.51
C LYS A 1094 -32.17 -23.05 -9.63
N ALA A 1095 -30.83 -23.13 -9.59
CA ALA A 1095 -29.96 -22.65 -10.65
C ALA A 1095 -29.78 -23.66 -11.80
N GLY A 1096 -30.49 -24.81 -11.77
CA GLY A 1096 -30.37 -25.88 -12.76
C GLY A 1096 -29.09 -26.71 -12.65
N LEU A 1097 -28.35 -26.60 -11.54
CA LEU A 1097 -27.05 -27.24 -11.33
C LEU A 1097 -27.16 -28.43 -10.36
N LYS A 1098 -26.27 -29.42 -10.53
CA LYS A 1098 -26.06 -30.51 -9.56
C LYS A 1098 -25.20 -30.02 -8.39
N CYS A 1099 -25.44 -30.56 -7.20
CA CYS A 1099 -24.62 -30.28 -6.03
C CYS A 1099 -23.25 -30.99 -6.18
N SER A 1100 -22.18 -30.26 -5.89
CA SER A 1100 -20.80 -30.78 -5.91
C SER A 1100 -20.17 -30.75 -4.50
N ALA A 1101 -18.93 -31.24 -4.39
CA ALA A 1101 -18.16 -31.30 -3.16
C ALA A 1101 -18.01 -29.95 -2.43
N ILE A 1102 -18.21 -28.82 -3.13
CA ILE A 1102 -18.15 -27.47 -2.56
C ILE A 1102 -19.43 -27.06 -1.79
N CYS A 1103 -20.48 -27.88 -1.84
CA CYS A 1103 -21.73 -27.63 -1.10
C CYS A 1103 -21.54 -27.93 0.39
N LEU A 1104 -21.77 -26.91 1.22
CA LEU A 1104 -21.31 -26.83 2.61
C LEU A 1104 -21.66 -28.04 3.50
N HIS A 1105 -22.81 -28.66 3.25
CA HIS A 1105 -23.33 -29.74 4.10
C HIS A 1105 -23.59 -31.04 3.36
N CYS A 1106 -23.94 -31.00 2.07
CA CYS A 1106 -24.23 -32.24 1.34
C CYS A 1106 -23.00 -32.86 0.68
N GLY A 1107 -21.90 -32.12 0.50
CA GLY A 1107 -20.63 -32.62 -0.03
C GLY A 1107 -20.69 -33.36 -1.38
N GLY A 1108 -21.83 -33.28 -2.09
CA GLY A 1108 -22.15 -34.16 -3.21
C GLY A 1108 -22.60 -35.57 -2.82
N GLN A 1109 -22.15 -36.14 -1.70
CA GLN A 1109 -22.25 -37.58 -1.41
C GLN A 1109 -23.63 -38.05 -0.88
N ASP A 1110 -24.34 -37.25 -0.08
CA ASP A 1110 -25.67 -37.59 0.48
C ASP A 1110 -26.80 -36.75 -0.14
N CYS A 1111 -26.72 -36.54 -1.46
CA CYS A 1111 -27.50 -35.55 -2.16
C CYS A 1111 -28.37 -36.18 -3.27
N GLU A 1112 -29.70 -35.96 -3.22
CA GLU A 1112 -30.63 -36.30 -4.32
C GLU A 1112 -30.34 -35.51 -5.61
N ASN A 1113 -29.42 -34.55 -5.57
CA ASN A 1113 -29.02 -33.70 -6.67
C ASN A 1113 -27.54 -33.92 -7.08
N ILE A 1114 -27.05 -35.17 -7.08
CA ILE A 1114 -25.68 -35.56 -7.52
C ILE A 1114 -25.65 -36.00 -9.01
N LYS A 1115 -24.43 -36.08 -9.60
CA LYS A 1115 -24.09 -36.82 -10.83
C LYS A 1115 -23.75 -38.27 -10.43
N HIS A 1116 -24.42 -39.28 -11.00
CA HIS A 1116 -23.99 -40.67 -10.85
C HIS A 1116 -22.69 -40.86 -11.62
N LEU A 1117 -21.62 -41.28 -10.94
CA LEU A 1117 -20.40 -41.78 -11.55
C LEU A 1117 -20.36 -43.29 -11.33
N ASP A 1118 -20.21 -44.05 -12.41
CA ASP A 1118 -20.00 -45.49 -12.35
C ASP A 1118 -18.64 -45.76 -11.73
N VAL A 1119 -18.65 -46.48 -10.61
CA VAL A 1119 -17.46 -46.86 -9.83
C VAL A 1119 -16.89 -48.16 -10.42
N LEU A 1120 -15.64 -48.12 -10.86
CA LEU A 1120 -14.80 -49.32 -10.98
C LEU A 1120 -13.82 -49.30 -9.81
N HIS A 1121 -13.77 -50.43 -9.08
CA HIS A 1121 -12.92 -50.69 -7.92
C HIS A 1121 -11.57 -51.32 -8.33
N GLU A 1122 -10.63 -51.30 -7.36
CA GLU A 1122 -9.33 -52.01 -7.23
C GLU A 1122 -8.13 -51.27 -7.87
N ASP A 1123 -6.98 -51.00 -7.22
CA ASP A 1123 -6.37 -51.52 -5.97
C ASP A 1123 -5.39 -50.49 -5.34
N ASP A 1124 -5.09 -50.67 -4.04
CA ASP A 1124 -4.01 -50.04 -3.27
C ASP A 1124 -2.61 -50.52 -3.74
N ASP A 1125 -1.64 -49.60 -3.87
CA ASP A 1125 -0.30 -49.74 -3.28
C ASP A 1125 0.60 -48.49 -3.52
N ASP A 1126 1.05 -47.94 -2.40
CA ASP A 1126 2.28 -47.23 -2.05
C ASP A 1126 2.96 -46.10 -2.90
N CYS A 1127 3.37 -45.09 -2.11
CA CYS A 1127 4.63 -44.33 -2.12
C CYS A 1127 4.75 -42.91 -2.72
N HIS A 1128 5.35 -42.06 -1.87
CA HIS A 1128 6.04 -40.77 -2.07
C HIS A 1128 5.26 -39.44 -1.97
N VAL A 1129 5.34 -38.91 -0.74
CA VAL A 1129 5.17 -37.51 -0.35
C VAL A 1129 6.45 -36.75 -0.70
N ASP A 1130 6.37 -35.79 -1.63
CA ASP A 1130 7.38 -34.75 -1.77
C ASP A 1130 6.80 -33.38 -1.43
N LYS A 1131 7.34 -32.84 -0.34
CA LYS A 1131 7.17 -31.49 0.17
C LYS A 1131 7.96 -30.53 -0.71
N TYR A 1132 7.36 -29.43 -1.16
CA TYR A 1132 8.12 -28.26 -1.59
C TYR A 1132 7.73 -27.02 -0.80
N ASN A 1133 8.79 -26.43 -0.24
CA ASN A 1133 8.88 -25.18 0.51
C ASN A 1133 8.45 -23.97 -0.33
N ASP A 1134 7.74 -23.03 0.30
CA ASP A 1134 7.80 -21.61 -0.05
C ASP A 1134 8.18 -20.80 1.20
N ASN A 1135 9.50 -20.61 1.35
CA ASN A 1135 10.11 -19.53 2.11
C ASN A 1135 10.22 -18.33 1.17
N GLU A 1136 9.49 -17.24 1.40
CA GLU A 1136 9.84 -15.91 0.88
C GLU A 1136 8.97 -14.84 1.58
N ASP A 1137 9.48 -14.28 2.68
CA ASP A 1137 9.23 -12.88 3.08
C ASP A 1137 10.27 -12.50 4.16
N GLN A 1138 11.53 -12.36 3.73
CA GLN A 1138 12.57 -11.66 4.46
C GLN A 1138 13.22 -10.59 3.56
N CYS A 1139 13.35 -9.40 4.15
CA CYS A 1139 14.18 -8.26 3.76
C CYS A 1139 13.66 -7.34 2.65
N ASP A 1140 13.27 -6.12 3.06
CA ASP A 1140 14.09 -4.93 2.78
C ASP A 1140 13.71 -3.82 3.78
N ASP A 1141 14.21 -3.96 5.00
CA ASP A 1141 14.57 -2.81 5.83
C ASP A 1141 16.09 -2.91 6.02
N VAL A 1142 16.78 -1.82 5.70
CA VAL A 1142 18.24 -1.69 5.72
C VAL A 1142 18.76 -1.98 7.14
N HIS A 1143 19.04 -3.25 7.41
CA HIS A 1143 19.99 -3.67 8.41
C HIS A 1143 21.37 -3.52 7.79
N ALA A 1144 22.14 -2.55 8.28
CA ALA A 1144 23.59 -2.67 8.19
C ALA A 1144 23.95 -4.07 8.74
N PRO A 1145 24.68 -4.90 7.97
CA PRO A 1145 24.92 -6.28 8.35
C PRO A 1145 25.59 -6.33 9.72
N ALA A 1146 25.05 -7.15 10.62
CA ALA A 1146 25.55 -7.40 11.97
C ALA A 1146 27.01 -7.90 12.00
N GLU A 1147 27.58 -8.25 10.85
CA GLU A 1147 29.01 -8.55 10.70
C GLU A 1147 29.91 -7.31 10.85
N MET A 1148 29.47 -6.10 10.48
CA MET A 1148 30.30 -4.89 10.62
C MET A 1148 30.39 -4.36 12.06
N LEU A 1149 29.34 -4.53 12.88
CA LEU A 1149 29.39 -4.20 14.31
C LEU A 1149 30.27 -5.19 15.08
N SER A 1150 30.31 -6.46 14.65
CA SER A 1150 31.25 -7.44 15.20
C SER A 1150 32.71 -7.08 14.88
N LEU A 1151 32.96 -6.50 13.68
CA LEU A 1151 34.29 -6.10 13.25
C LEU A 1151 34.74 -4.82 13.95
N GLY A 1152 33.86 -3.82 14.09
CA GLY A 1152 34.16 -2.56 14.79
C GLY A 1152 34.47 -2.75 16.26
N VAL A 1153 33.68 -3.58 16.96
CA VAL A 1153 33.92 -3.94 18.37
C VAL A 1153 35.14 -4.83 18.50
N ARG A 1154 35.38 -5.79 17.59
CA ARG A 1154 36.62 -6.57 17.57
C ARG A 1154 37.86 -5.71 17.30
N LEU A 1155 37.78 -4.71 16.42
CA LEU A 1155 38.88 -3.76 16.13
C LEU A 1155 39.16 -2.82 17.31
N GLN A 1156 38.13 -2.39 18.03
CA GLN A 1156 38.32 -1.58 19.24
C GLN A 1156 38.86 -2.40 20.40
N ILE A 1157 38.43 -3.66 20.55
CA ILE A 1157 39.03 -4.59 21.52
C ILE A 1157 40.47 -4.91 21.12
N TYR A 1158 40.77 -5.17 19.83
CA TYR A 1158 42.13 -5.40 19.35
C TYR A 1158 43.03 -4.18 19.58
N LYS A 1159 42.56 -2.97 19.28
CA LYS A 1159 43.32 -1.73 19.53
C LYS A 1159 43.52 -1.45 21.02
N CYS A 1160 42.54 -1.77 21.88
CA CYS A 1160 42.73 -1.70 23.33
C CYS A 1160 43.71 -2.75 23.84
N MET A 1161 43.67 -3.98 23.32
CA MET A 1161 44.63 -5.04 23.68
C MET A 1161 46.04 -4.75 23.16
N GLU A 1162 46.18 -4.17 21.97
CA GLU A 1162 47.45 -3.74 21.37
C GLU A 1162 48.05 -2.54 22.11
N SER A 1163 47.21 -1.57 22.54
CA SER A 1163 47.64 -0.48 23.43
C SER A 1163 48.11 -1.01 24.79
N TYR A 1164 47.40 -1.98 25.38
CA TYR A 1164 47.77 -2.59 26.66
C TYR A 1164 49.04 -3.45 26.54
N TYR A 1165 49.22 -4.17 25.42
CA TYR A 1165 50.41 -4.96 25.14
C TYR A 1165 51.65 -4.07 24.92
N ASN A 1166 51.49 -2.97 24.17
CA ASN A 1166 52.57 -2.00 23.95
C ASN A 1166 52.93 -1.18 25.19
N GLU A 1167 51.97 -0.88 26.07
CA GLU A 1167 52.27 -0.25 27.37
C GLU A 1167 52.94 -1.22 28.36
N SER A 1168 52.62 -2.52 28.28
CA SER A 1168 53.26 -3.55 29.14
C SER A 1168 54.73 -3.85 28.76
N GLN A 1169 55.15 -3.55 27.53
CA GLN A 1169 56.54 -3.69 27.09
C GLN A 1169 57.44 -2.52 27.53
N ASN A 1170 56.86 -1.40 27.98
CA ASN A 1170 57.63 -0.24 28.47
C ASN A 1170 57.84 -0.23 30.00
N TYR A 1171 57.41 -1.28 30.71
CA TYR A 1171 57.53 -1.41 32.17
C TYR A 1171 58.12 -2.75 32.64
N THR A 1172 58.93 -3.41 31.80
CA THR A 1172 59.86 -4.48 32.22
C THR A 1172 61.30 -4.01 32.16
#